data_AF-A0A7C3XLU7-F1
#
_entry.id   AF-A0A7C3XLU7-F1
#
_cell.length_a   1.000
_cell.length_b   1.000
_cell.length_c   1.000
_cell.angle_alpha   90.00
_cell.angle_beta   90.00
_cell.angle_gamma   90.00
#
_symmetry.space_group_name_H-M   'P 1'
#
loop_
_entity.id
_entity.type
_entity.pdbx_description
1 polymer ?
#
loop_
_entity_poly.entity_id
_entity_poly.type
_entity_poly.pdbx_seq_one_letter_code
_entity_poly.pdbx_strand_id
1 'polypeptide(L)'
;MVILKLGTLISHESIYIAASTTKLVGRNSRFSKVRIPILFVLCFTILLAFGIPGANAQESWTITGRVLDASTGKPLEGAMVRLVGRRWNLGRYDIVLRTDSLGYYNTSLRRGYYWMLAYADYQETPGIDYVPGIMQLDLRDRESSLAEENVVINFELVPGASVVLTGSPEFVEVGGVPEGVQYGFDVIESSYSALLQSRSLVSYSSQVWAVLGLEYGHVIVAADSSIFPVVRSSSGNIVVDNDGSTFTFRQGSKTILDISKVVMERNVAFVRDKLTSTWLMANELSINGIDVETQLDNLNTAFDLLNSARLELQNGRYSQCFIDLRAAYIIHGDVQLETLNIKSDTTFSPVPLSFLLVLCGFGLASVFIENNALRICMGALTGSIFLGFYYYISPGWRLTEPTVLLTSCILAASIAIGLALLLPRIKRDVVTQSGVPLASNLTSTFSLATRNLKRRRMRSSLILISILTLVFGFTVFTSFQVKSAVGSGRPSSPYPNEKPPAGLMVVPQPGPSEASGLPSSMVDALKTDPLVSSVAPKTESSPTYMEAQIISENGENITIRGVMGVSGEEGRMNALDAAIIEGHYMDELEKAILISAKAADRIHVKPGDKVKFSWVTGSGVPATESFAIAGIFDDQILEQIVDLDGQPIRPYVILDREKAYLSPDSIAIFNWQELIRLGLGRLTRINVQTSSGDIVNIAVKLVSKWRFFVYVSDGSEVRLFYYRKDPTLAGGSAIPMLLVLVGLNVLACTLNAVYERRKEIATLSLVGLNPSQISYIFLAEAGLVAFIGSVIGYLFGLGGPRLLLSLGGPGFLTEKVSWTWSVAVILMAMFVSISASVIPAIKASTIATPKLPLKWKLDYLPATKDTWLLHIPQLVSQIELKHFFRFIQGQFEEFQLLRTIPEKMEFKEIVEDSDQEKEVKKLLFSHSFAQEGSRAFRTENELIVSRSRGLSTYSLDLAIRIAMIYNYEPMEVVKKTASAIRKLMLKWTATPSSERWGQQAELVQVENLSVDLHGKALLRRISFDVMRGEIMGVAGEGRRALILAIAGVCKPSGGSVLVHGIDTYSRRNDVGKTIGLFLQDTELYEDLTPKENLRFLAKLEGKGDADNLVEEILEKCGIKQYADEKISNLSKENKIRTMIAQTVVNKPQLLLLEDPFTGLKELEAKGVGMLLRQLSKFDGMTIVCSGKSESELKFCDRILLLKNGLVEKIIEERENE
;
A
#
# COMPACT_ATOMS: atom_id res chain seq x y z
N MET A 1 17.39 7.05 7.90
CA MET A 1 17.73 6.41 9.21
C MET A 1 16.77 5.26 9.59
N VAL A 2 16.22 4.51 8.62
CA VAL A 2 15.46 3.26 8.85
C VAL A 2 16.14 2.05 8.17
N ILE A 3 17.23 2.26 7.44
CA ILE A 3 18.03 1.20 6.79
C ILE A 3 19.27 0.79 7.61
N LEU A 4 19.61 1.53 8.67
CA LEU A 4 20.77 1.26 9.53
C LEU A 4 20.49 0.32 10.73
N LYS A 5 19.32 -0.35 10.77
CA LYS A 5 18.99 -1.35 11.81
C LYS A 5 18.72 -2.75 11.28
N LEU A 6 18.96 -3.00 10.00
CA LEU A 6 18.81 -4.31 9.36
C LEU A 6 20.14 -4.89 8.82
N GLY A 7 21.27 -4.20 9.05
CA GLY A 7 22.60 -4.56 8.52
C GLY A 7 23.59 -5.16 9.51
N THR A 8 23.18 -5.49 10.75
CA THR A 8 24.07 -6.08 11.77
C THR A 8 23.52 -7.39 12.34
N LEU A 9 22.98 -8.24 11.47
CA LEU A 9 22.76 -9.65 11.73
C LEU A 9 22.89 -10.35 10.39
N ILE A 10 23.79 -11.34 10.34
CA ILE A 10 24.18 -12.17 9.17
C ILE A 10 25.46 -11.66 8.46
N SER A 11 26.59 -11.78 9.15
CA SER A 11 27.85 -12.21 8.53
C SER A 11 28.78 -12.78 9.60
N HIS A 12 28.58 -14.05 9.95
CA HIS A 12 29.68 -15.01 10.14
C HIS A 12 29.06 -16.40 10.30
N GLU A 13 29.07 -17.11 9.20
CA GLU A 13 28.78 -18.53 9.11
C GLU A 13 29.83 -19.35 9.89
N SER A 14 29.41 -20.51 10.39
CA SER A 14 30.25 -21.72 10.46
C SER A 14 31.35 -21.80 11.53
N ILE A 15 31.00 -22.28 12.73
CA ILE A 15 31.81 -23.32 13.38
C ILE A 15 30.90 -24.53 13.62
N TYR A 16 31.05 -25.49 12.71
CA TYR A 16 30.61 -26.87 12.82
C TYR A 16 31.43 -27.59 13.91
N ILE A 17 30.77 -28.47 14.68
CA ILE A 17 31.21 -29.79 15.19
C ILE A 17 30.71 -30.06 16.64
N ALA A 18 30.17 -31.27 16.81
CA ALA A 18 29.81 -32.01 18.03
C ALA A 18 28.29 -32.06 18.31
N ALA A 19 27.48 -32.74 17.50
CA ALA A 19 27.26 -34.19 17.52
C ALA A 19 26.74 -34.75 18.87
N SER A 20 25.50 -35.23 18.79
CA SER A 20 24.94 -36.39 19.51
C SER A 20 24.47 -36.23 20.96
N THR A 21 23.41 -36.98 21.26
CA THR A 21 22.68 -37.14 22.54
C THR A 21 21.72 -35.97 22.84
N THR A 22 20.39 -36.11 22.91
CA THR A 22 19.57 -37.28 23.29
C THR A 22 18.15 -37.13 22.73
N LYS A 23 17.72 -38.12 21.95
CA LYS A 23 16.32 -38.55 21.86
C LYS A 23 15.79 -38.81 23.28
N LEU A 24 14.54 -38.43 23.59
CA LEU A 24 13.51 -39.28 24.22
C LEU A 24 12.28 -38.45 24.66
N VAL A 25 11.10 -39.08 24.53
CA VAL A 25 9.76 -38.69 25.03
C VAL A 25 9.04 -37.63 24.17
N GLY A 26 7.91 -37.86 23.49
CA GLY A 26 6.93 -38.96 23.52
C GLY A 26 5.65 -38.56 24.27
N ARG A 27 4.57 -38.30 23.50
CA ARG A 27 3.13 -38.43 23.83
C ARG A 27 2.37 -37.36 24.65
N ASN A 28 1.28 -36.93 24.02
CA ASN A 28 -0.09 -36.72 24.53
C ASN A 28 -0.36 -35.70 25.66
N SER A 29 -1.11 -34.64 25.38
CA SER A 29 -2.59 -34.58 25.46
C SER A 29 -3.12 -33.14 25.53
N ARG A 30 -4.39 -32.98 25.13
CA ARG A 30 -5.18 -31.76 24.93
C ARG A 30 -5.45 -30.99 26.25
N PHE A 31 -5.54 -29.65 26.21
CA PHE A 31 -6.79 -28.87 26.43
C PHE A 31 -6.55 -27.36 26.55
N SER A 32 -7.33 -26.58 25.77
CA SER A 32 -7.87 -25.23 26.11
C SER A 32 -6.87 -24.08 26.27
N LYS A 33 -7.16 -22.79 26.11
CA LYS A 33 -8.26 -21.95 25.64
C LYS A 33 -7.66 -20.52 25.70
N VAL A 34 -8.17 -19.62 24.85
CA VAL A 34 -8.25 -18.16 25.11
C VAL A 34 -6.99 -17.30 24.89
N ARG A 35 -7.07 -16.54 23.78
CA ARG A 35 -6.79 -15.10 23.56
C ARG A 35 -5.87 -14.36 24.53
N ILE A 36 -4.85 -13.72 23.93
CA ILE A 36 -4.44 -12.30 24.09
C ILE A 36 -5.24 -11.56 25.17
N PRO A 37 -4.60 -11.14 26.27
CA PRO A 37 -4.02 -9.79 26.29
C PRO A 37 -2.76 -9.66 27.16
N ILE A 38 -1.58 -9.83 26.57
CA ILE A 38 -0.29 -9.43 27.20
C ILE A 38 0.06 -7.97 26.84
N LEU A 39 -0.70 -7.35 25.93
CA LEU A 39 -0.48 -5.97 25.48
C LEU A 39 -1.25 -4.90 26.28
N PHE A 40 -2.09 -5.29 27.24
CA PHE A 40 -2.90 -4.35 28.05
C PHE A 40 -2.37 -4.19 29.49
N VAL A 41 -1.41 -5.01 29.93
CA VAL A 41 -0.85 -5.01 31.29
C VAL A 41 0.43 -4.16 31.40
N LEU A 42 1.05 -3.77 30.28
CA LEU A 42 2.27 -2.96 30.30
C LEU A 42 2.03 -1.43 30.18
N CYS A 43 0.80 -1.00 29.87
CA CYS A 43 0.48 0.41 29.61
C CYS A 43 -0.42 1.07 30.68
N PHE A 44 -0.75 0.38 31.78
CA PHE A 44 -1.64 0.93 32.81
C PHE A 44 -0.99 1.08 34.20
N THR A 45 0.33 0.87 34.32
CA THR A 45 1.05 0.85 35.61
C THR A 45 2.03 2.02 35.82
N ILE A 46 2.10 3.00 34.92
CA ILE A 46 3.04 4.14 35.03
C ILE A 46 2.34 5.51 35.17
N LEU A 47 1.00 5.55 35.23
CA LEU A 47 0.25 6.80 35.38
C LEU A 47 -0.87 6.64 36.40
N LEU A 48 -0.51 6.78 37.68
CA LEU A 48 -1.29 7.32 38.82
C LEU A 48 -0.87 6.65 40.15
N ALA A 49 0.15 7.21 40.81
CA ALA A 49 0.27 7.23 42.29
C ALA A 49 1.53 8.01 42.76
N PHE A 50 1.67 9.27 42.37
CA PHE A 50 2.18 10.32 43.28
C PHE A 50 0.91 11.03 43.78
N GLY A 51 0.63 11.33 45.04
CA GLY A 51 1.36 11.27 46.31
C GLY A 51 0.70 12.34 47.21
N ILE A 52 0.22 11.98 48.39
CA ILE A 52 -0.03 12.92 49.50
C ILE A 52 1.02 12.61 50.59
N PRO A 53 1.61 13.63 51.25
CA PRO A 53 2.90 13.50 51.92
C PRO A 53 2.78 12.90 53.32
N GLY A 54 3.61 11.90 53.62
CA GLY A 54 3.89 11.45 54.98
C GLY A 54 4.99 12.30 55.60
N ALA A 55 4.69 12.93 56.73
CA ALA A 55 5.66 13.60 57.59
C ALA A 55 6.66 12.57 58.13
N ASN A 56 7.96 12.82 57.96
CA ASN A 56 9.02 12.06 58.60
C ASN A 56 10.19 12.98 58.98
N ALA A 57 10.80 12.65 60.12
CA ALA A 57 11.64 13.48 60.97
C ALA A 57 12.89 14.09 60.30
N GLN A 58 13.28 15.26 60.77
CA GLN A 58 14.47 16.00 60.36
C GLN A 58 15.74 15.35 60.93
N GLU A 59 16.58 14.82 60.05
CA GLU A 59 17.99 14.51 60.33
C GLU A 59 18.87 15.49 59.53
N SER A 60 19.85 16.11 60.19
CA SER A 60 20.75 17.13 59.64
C SER A 60 22.22 16.71 59.78
N TRP A 61 22.99 16.77 58.68
CA TRP A 61 24.45 16.61 58.66
C TRP A 61 25.13 17.95 58.96
N THR A 62 26.28 17.94 59.62
CA THR A 62 27.10 19.15 59.81
C THR A 62 28.28 19.11 58.85
N ILE A 63 28.43 20.15 58.04
CA ILE A 63 29.56 20.32 57.12
C ILE A 63 30.47 21.41 57.65
N THR A 64 31.75 21.07 57.82
CA THR A 64 32.80 22.00 58.26
C THR A 64 33.95 21.99 57.27
N GLY A 65 34.72 23.08 57.17
CA GLY A 65 35.75 23.16 56.14
C GLY A 65 36.60 24.40 56.19
N ARG A 66 37.72 24.40 55.45
CA ARG A 66 38.56 25.57 55.20
C ARG A 66 38.66 25.91 53.72
N VAL A 67 38.74 27.21 53.40
CA VAL A 67 39.11 27.71 52.07
C VAL A 67 40.54 28.26 52.13
N LEU A 68 41.42 27.69 51.31
CA LEU A 68 42.86 27.99 51.27
C LEU A 68 43.26 28.48 49.87
N ASP A 69 44.31 29.29 49.82
CA ASP A 69 44.99 29.67 48.58
C ASP A 69 45.90 28.52 48.12
N ALA A 70 45.70 28.01 46.90
CA ALA A 70 46.47 26.88 46.37
C ALA A 70 47.95 27.18 46.09
N SER A 71 48.31 28.46 45.92
CA SER A 71 49.68 28.90 45.63
C SER A 71 50.51 29.13 46.89
N THR A 72 49.89 29.65 47.95
CA THR A 72 50.58 30.02 49.20
C THR A 72 50.23 29.14 50.40
N GLY A 73 49.17 28.33 50.32
CA GLY A 73 48.67 27.50 51.41
C GLY A 73 48.03 28.28 52.57
N LYS A 74 47.86 29.61 52.44
CA LYS A 74 47.28 30.47 53.47
C LYS A 74 45.75 30.42 53.46
N PRO A 75 45.08 30.57 54.61
CA PRO A 75 43.63 30.67 54.66
C PRO A 75 43.12 31.96 54.03
N LEU A 76 42.01 31.86 53.28
CA LEU A 76 41.35 33.00 52.64
C LEU A 76 40.22 33.53 53.54
N GLU A 77 40.40 34.75 54.05
CA GLU A 77 39.41 35.47 54.85
C GLU A 77 38.32 36.08 53.94
N GLY A 78 37.05 35.91 54.32
CA GLY A 78 35.93 36.49 53.57
C GLY A 78 35.55 35.76 52.27
N ALA A 79 36.14 34.59 51.98
CA ALA A 79 35.74 33.73 50.87
C ALA A 79 34.30 33.25 51.04
N MET A 80 33.56 33.16 49.93
CA MET A 80 32.16 32.75 49.90
C MET A 80 32.04 31.25 49.61
N VAL A 81 31.24 30.54 50.41
CA VAL A 81 30.87 29.14 50.16
C VAL A 81 29.35 29.08 49.98
N ARG A 82 28.90 28.82 48.75
CA ARG A 82 27.49 28.73 48.36
C ARG A 82 27.07 27.28 48.14
N LEU A 83 25.93 26.89 48.72
CA LEU A 83 25.38 25.53 48.64
C LEU A 83 24.02 25.55 47.96
N VAL A 84 23.86 24.77 46.88
CA VAL A 84 22.65 24.73 46.05
C VAL A 84 22.09 23.30 45.98
N GLY A 85 20.83 23.08 46.40
CA GLY A 85 20.17 21.77 46.35
C GLY A 85 19.68 21.35 44.95
N ARG A 86 19.61 20.04 44.66
CA ARG A 86 19.03 19.34 43.46
C ARG A 86 19.31 20.00 42.08
N ARG A 87 20.14 19.35 41.24
CA ARG A 87 20.49 19.76 39.84
C ARG A 87 20.84 21.27 39.74
N TRP A 88 22.08 21.66 40.03
CA TRP A 88 22.74 23.00 40.02
C TRP A 88 21.89 24.29 40.21
N ASN A 89 20.57 24.29 40.40
CA ASN A 89 19.71 25.47 40.37
C ASN A 89 18.19 25.19 40.57
N LEU A 90 17.77 23.95 40.85
CA LEU A 90 16.37 23.65 41.27
C LEU A 90 16.24 23.45 42.79
N GLY A 91 17.15 24.08 43.55
CA GLY A 91 17.23 23.90 44.99
C GLY A 91 16.22 24.73 45.74
N ARG A 92 15.33 24.06 46.49
CA ARG A 92 14.60 24.68 47.63
C ARG A 92 15.53 25.25 48.73
N TYR A 93 16.85 25.15 48.55
CA TYR A 93 17.88 25.50 49.52
C TYR A 93 19.05 26.16 48.77
N ASP A 94 19.29 27.44 49.09
CA ASP A 94 20.45 28.23 48.67
C ASP A 94 21.05 28.87 49.93
N ILE A 95 22.21 28.38 50.36
CA ILE A 95 22.89 28.83 51.58
C ILE A 95 24.22 29.45 51.18
N VAL A 96 24.43 30.73 51.52
CA VAL A 96 25.69 31.45 51.29
C VAL A 96 26.38 31.68 52.62
N LEU A 97 27.61 31.19 52.76
CA LEU A 97 28.45 31.31 53.95
C LEU A 97 29.67 32.17 53.60
N ARG A 98 30.20 32.91 54.58
CA ARG A 98 31.48 33.61 54.49
C ARG A 98 32.48 32.96 55.44
N THR A 99 33.72 32.80 54.99
CA THR A 99 34.80 32.29 55.83
C THR A 99 35.27 33.33 56.85
N ASP A 100 35.71 32.86 58.01
CA ASP A 100 36.34 33.69 59.04
C ASP A 100 37.83 34.01 58.71
N SER A 101 38.52 34.71 59.61
CA SER A 101 39.94 35.08 59.45
C SER A 101 40.92 33.89 59.43
N LEU A 102 40.46 32.69 59.76
CA LEU A 102 41.20 31.43 59.63
C LEU A 102 40.74 30.60 58.43
N GLY A 103 39.87 31.16 57.58
CA GLY A 103 39.34 30.52 56.38
C GLY A 103 38.27 29.47 56.66
N TYR A 104 37.73 29.37 57.87
CA TYR A 104 36.78 28.34 58.28
C TYR A 104 35.34 28.67 57.91
N TYR A 105 34.58 27.63 57.56
CA TYR A 105 33.13 27.68 57.41
C TYR A 105 32.45 26.47 58.07
N ASN A 106 31.20 26.66 58.49
CA ASN A 106 30.37 25.63 59.11
C ASN A 106 28.88 25.83 58.76
N THR A 107 28.18 24.76 58.42
CA THR A 107 26.72 24.77 58.23
C THR A 107 26.10 23.39 58.48
N SER A 108 24.81 23.35 58.78
CA SER A 108 24.03 22.11 58.80
C SER A 108 23.17 21.96 57.53
N LEU A 109 23.15 20.75 56.96
CA LEU A 109 22.40 20.41 55.74
C LEU A 109 21.43 19.27 56.01
N ARG A 110 20.25 19.33 55.38
CA ARG A 110 19.25 18.26 55.44
C ARG A 110 19.55 17.20 54.37
N ARG A 111 18.91 16.03 54.46
CA ARG A 111 19.04 14.97 53.45
C ARG A 111 18.77 15.50 52.04
N GLY A 112 19.70 15.31 51.12
CA GLY A 112 19.58 15.87 49.78
C GLY A 112 20.84 15.75 48.95
N TYR A 113 20.73 16.16 47.70
CA TYR A 113 21.85 16.27 46.79
C TYR A 113 22.20 17.75 46.65
N TYR A 114 23.44 18.14 46.94
CA TYR A 114 23.89 19.54 46.96
C TYR A 114 25.11 19.74 46.07
N TRP A 115 25.21 20.92 45.49
CA TRP A 115 26.43 21.44 44.88
C TRP A 115 27.01 22.48 45.82
N MET A 116 28.29 22.36 46.15
CA MET A 116 29.01 23.34 46.96
C MET A 116 30.02 24.09 46.08
N LEU A 117 29.93 25.41 46.08
CA LEU A 117 30.73 26.33 45.28
C LEU A 117 31.49 27.27 46.21
N ALA A 118 32.82 27.27 46.14
CA ALA A 118 33.67 28.20 46.88
C ALA A 118 34.30 29.21 45.91
N TYR A 119 34.22 30.50 46.22
CA TYR A 119 34.81 31.57 45.42
C TYR A 119 35.25 32.73 46.31
N ALA A 120 36.29 33.45 45.88
CA ALA A 120 36.85 34.59 46.58
C ALA A 120 37.23 35.68 45.56
N ASP A 121 37.05 36.94 45.94
CA ASP A 121 37.26 38.10 45.08
C ASP A 121 37.69 39.30 45.93
N TYR A 122 38.72 40.05 45.52
CA TYR A 122 39.14 41.27 46.20
C TYR A 122 38.61 42.50 45.47
N GLN A 123 37.99 43.44 46.20
CA GLN A 123 37.40 44.64 45.58
C GLN A 123 38.43 45.62 44.96
N GLU A 124 39.72 45.38 45.16
CA GLU A 124 40.81 46.24 44.70
C GLU A 124 41.26 45.93 43.25
N THR A 125 40.87 44.78 42.71
CA THR A 125 41.22 44.33 41.36
C THR A 125 40.01 44.40 40.42
N PRO A 126 40.22 44.66 39.11
CA PRO A 126 39.13 44.80 38.15
C PRO A 126 38.47 43.48 37.72
N GLY A 127 39.05 42.33 38.08
CA GLY A 127 38.55 41.00 37.74
C GLY A 127 38.74 40.02 38.88
N ILE A 128 38.06 38.87 38.81
CA ILE A 128 38.01 37.89 39.90
C ILE A 128 39.37 37.23 40.15
N ASP A 129 39.86 37.36 41.39
CA ASP A 129 41.19 36.95 41.84
C ASP A 129 41.41 35.45 42.06
N TYR A 130 40.34 34.65 42.15
CA TYR A 130 40.42 33.20 42.35
C TYR A 130 39.45 32.42 41.48
N VAL A 131 39.91 31.32 40.89
CA VAL A 131 39.06 30.40 40.12
C VAL A 131 38.10 29.69 41.08
N PRO A 132 36.79 29.71 40.84
CA PRO A 132 35.82 29.05 41.70
C PRO A 132 36.05 27.53 41.78
N GLY A 133 35.98 27.00 43.00
CA GLY A 133 36.02 25.57 43.28
C GLY A 133 34.61 24.99 43.38
N ILE A 134 34.38 23.79 42.82
CA ILE A 134 33.08 23.12 42.86
C ILE A 134 33.18 21.67 43.34
N MET A 135 32.22 21.24 44.15
CA MET A 135 32.10 19.86 44.60
C MET A 135 30.64 19.40 44.69
N GLN A 136 30.39 18.16 44.26
CA GLN A 136 29.08 17.51 44.41
C GLN A 136 29.01 16.75 45.74
N LEU A 137 27.90 16.90 46.44
CA LEU A 137 27.60 16.23 47.70
C LEU A 137 26.30 15.43 47.58
N ASP A 138 26.42 14.10 47.59
CA ASP A 138 25.28 13.20 47.60
C ASP A 138 25.00 12.68 49.02
N LEU A 139 24.11 13.36 49.74
CA LEU A 139 23.72 12.99 51.11
C LEU A 139 22.43 12.15 51.11
N ARG A 140 22.22 11.29 50.09
CA ARG A 140 21.00 10.46 49.95
C ARG A 140 21.15 9.05 50.53
N ASP A 141 22.33 8.43 50.49
CA ASP A 141 22.59 7.06 50.96
C ASP A 141 23.73 6.99 51.98
N ARG A 142 23.54 6.20 53.05
CA ARG A 142 24.53 5.96 54.12
C ARG A 142 25.71 5.07 53.68
N GLU A 143 25.64 4.40 52.53
CA GLU A 143 26.69 3.48 52.04
C GLU A 143 27.77 4.15 51.17
N SER A 144 27.64 5.44 50.84
CA SER A 144 28.72 6.20 50.20
C SER A 144 29.82 6.58 51.20
N SER A 145 31.04 6.86 50.73
CA SER A 145 32.25 7.17 51.52
C SER A 145 32.17 8.44 52.41
N LEU A 146 30.98 8.99 52.65
CA LEU A 146 30.66 10.18 53.44
C LEU A 146 29.74 9.84 54.63
N ALA A 147 29.90 8.65 55.23
CA ALA A 147 28.99 8.07 56.24
C ALA A 147 29.04 8.70 57.65
N GLU A 148 29.80 9.78 57.87
CA GLU A 148 29.94 10.45 59.17
C GLU A 148 28.97 11.64 59.32
N GLU A 149 28.45 11.86 60.54
CA GLU A 149 27.55 13.00 60.85
C GLU A 149 28.24 14.38 60.70
N ASN A 150 29.58 14.40 60.72
CA ASN A 150 30.43 15.56 60.48
C ASN A 150 31.30 15.34 59.24
N VAL A 151 31.00 16.06 58.16
CA VAL A 151 31.78 15.99 56.91
C VAL A 151 32.74 17.17 56.83
N VAL A 152 34.04 16.90 56.78
CA VAL A 152 35.08 17.95 56.62
C VAL A 152 35.45 18.11 55.14
N ILE A 153 35.31 19.32 54.59
CA ILE A 153 35.57 19.61 53.19
C ILE A 153 36.46 20.83 53.08
N ASN A 154 37.64 20.69 52.47
CA ASN A 154 38.52 21.83 52.23
C ASN A 154 38.53 22.19 50.74
N PHE A 155 38.48 23.48 50.44
CA PHE A 155 38.69 24.03 49.10
C PHE A 155 40.06 24.68 49.01
N GLU A 156 40.80 24.33 47.96
CA GLU A 156 42.04 25.01 47.56
C GLU A 156 41.71 25.79 46.30
N LEU A 157 41.62 27.12 46.40
CA LEU A 157 41.29 27.99 45.29
C LEU A 157 42.56 28.42 44.57
N VAL A 158 42.57 28.23 43.25
CA VAL A 158 43.70 28.61 42.38
C VAL A 158 43.61 30.11 42.08
N PRO A 159 44.73 30.86 42.13
CA PRO A 159 44.76 32.25 41.66
C PRO A 159 44.14 32.38 40.26
N GLY A 160 43.27 33.38 40.09
CA GLY A 160 42.40 33.54 38.94
C GLY A 160 42.53 34.89 38.26
N ALA A 161 42.13 34.94 36.99
CA ALA A 161 41.97 36.14 36.19
C ALA A 161 40.64 36.07 35.42
N SER A 162 40.07 37.22 35.09
CA SER A 162 38.81 37.32 34.35
C SER A 162 39.04 37.53 32.85
N VAL A 163 38.41 36.68 32.04
CA VAL A 163 38.38 36.81 30.57
C VAL A 163 36.92 36.93 30.13
N VAL A 164 36.57 38.05 29.49
CA VAL A 164 35.24 38.26 28.92
C VAL A 164 35.31 38.01 27.42
N LEU A 165 34.68 36.93 26.98
CA LEU A 165 34.57 36.57 25.57
C LEU A 165 33.38 37.32 24.97
N THR A 166 33.69 38.32 24.16
CA THR A 166 32.74 39.17 23.42
C THR A 166 32.58 38.70 21.99
N GLY A 167 31.44 39.00 21.37
CA GLY A 167 31.09 38.50 20.04
C GLY A 167 30.16 37.29 20.10
N SER A 168 29.25 37.18 19.14
CA SER A 168 28.25 36.10 19.11
C SER A 168 28.84 34.84 18.47
N PRO A 169 28.79 33.67 19.13
CA PRO A 169 29.27 32.41 18.57
C PRO A 169 28.24 31.84 17.58
N GLU A 170 28.07 32.51 16.44
CA GLU A 170 27.15 32.09 15.38
C GLU A 170 27.71 30.89 14.61
N PHE A 171 26.98 29.77 14.61
CA PHE A 171 27.33 28.55 13.89
C PHE A 171 26.53 28.47 12.59
N VAL A 172 27.25 28.29 11.48
CA VAL A 172 26.64 28.24 10.14
C VAL A 172 25.71 27.03 9.97
N GLU A 173 25.89 25.94 10.72
CA GLU A 173 25.01 24.76 10.62
C GLU A 173 23.61 25.02 11.18
N VAL A 174 23.55 25.73 12.31
CA VAL A 174 22.31 26.02 13.06
C VAL A 174 21.66 27.30 12.55
N GLY A 175 22.42 28.18 11.89
CA GLY A 175 21.94 29.47 11.39
C GLY A 175 21.89 30.56 12.47
N GLY A 176 22.68 30.42 13.53
CA GLY A 176 22.70 31.32 14.68
C GLY A 176 23.47 30.71 15.86
N VAL A 177 23.18 31.18 17.08
CA VAL A 177 23.77 30.65 18.32
C VAL A 177 23.06 29.36 18.74
N PRO A 178 23.76 28.22 18.88
CA PRO A 178 23.17 26.96 19.33
C PRO A 178 22.63 27.04 20.76
N GLU A 179 21.65 26.19 21.09
CA GLU A 179 21.19 26.06 22.48
C GLU A 179 22.28 25.40 23.34
N GLY A 180 22.52 25.97 24.54
CA GLY A 180 23.41 25.37 25.52
C GLY A 180 24.92 25.57 25.28
N VAL A 181 25.32 26.60 24.52
CA VAL A 181 26.73 26.99 24.38
C VAL A 181 27.35 27.24 25.77
N GLN A 182 28.54 26.68 25.98
CA GLN A 182 29.33 26.84 27.19
C GLN A 182 30.65 27.50 26.86
N TYR A 183 31.08 28.45 27.68
CA TYR A 183 32.38 29.09 27.57
C TYR A 183 33.31 28.50 28.62
N GLY A 184 34.59 28.40 28.36
CA GLY A 184 35.52 27.82 29.32
C GLY A 184 36.95 28.00 28.87
N PHE A 185 37.83 27.18 29.41
CA PHE A 185 39.23 27.16 29.01
C PHE A 185 39.79 25.74 29.05
N ASP A 186 40.86 25.51 28.31
CA ASP A 186 41.71 24.33 28.37
C ASP A 186 43.11 24.74 28.84
N VAL A 187 43.72 23.92 29.70
CA VAL A 187 45.02 24.20 30.34
C VAL A 187 46.07 23.27 29.74
N ILE A 188 47.19 23.81 29.28
CA ILE A 188 48.25 23.00 28.63
C ILE A 188 49.35 22.66 29.63
N GLU A 189 49.95 23.67 30.27
CA GLU A 189 51.00 23.51 31.27
C GLU A 189 50.66 24.39 32.49
N SER A 190 50.41 23.74 33.63
CA SER A 190 50.29 24.42 34.93
C SER A 190 50.71 23.50 36.06
N SER A 191 51.24 24.08 37.15
CA SER A 191 51.45 23.37 38.41
C SER A 191 50.13 22.94 39.09
N TYR A 192 49.00 23.48 38.63
CA TYR A 192 47.66 23.25 39.20
C TYR A 192 46.80 22.28 38.38
N SER A 193 47.33 21.61 37.36
CA SER A 193 46.54 20.84 36.40
C SER A 193 45.68 19.74 37.05
N ALA A 194 46.18 19.07 38.11
CA ALA A 194 45.42 18.07 38.87
C ALA A 194 44.28 18.68 39.70
N LEU A 195 44.47 19.89 40.24
CA LEU A 195 43.46 20.65 40.98
C LEU A 195 42.38 21.20 40.04
N LEU A 196 42.79 21.75 38.90
CA LEU A 196 41.89 22.31 37.89
C LEU A 196 40.97 21.25 37.27
N GLN A 197 41.46 20.02 37.06
CA GLN A 197 40.66 18.91 36.54
C GLN A 197 39.70 18.29 37.54
N SER A 198 40.01 18.33 38.84
CA SER A 198 39.26 17.58 39.87
C SER A 198 38.30 18.44 40.68
N ARG A 199 38.59 19.74 40.87
CA ARG A 199 37.86 20.59 41.82
C ARG A 199 37.56 22.02 41.35
N SER A 200 38.00 22.43 40.17
CA SER A 200 37.75 23.79 39.64
C SER A 200 36.67 23.83 38.56
N LEU A 201 36.05 24.99 38.42
CA LEU A 201 35.05 25.28 37.40
C LEU A 201 35.72 25.65 36.06
N VAL A 202 35.75 24.69 35.13
CA VAL A 202 36.45 24.81 33.83
C VAL A 202 35.51 25.20 32.67
N SER A 203 34.19 25.07 32.87
CA SER A 203 33.16 25.52 31.94
C SER A 203 32.07 26.32 32.64
N TYR A 204 31.66 27.38 31.96
CA TYR A 204 30.71 28.40 32.35
C TYR A 204 29.55 28.33 31.37
N SER A 205 28.37 28.06 31.90
CA SER A 205 27.11 28.07 31.16
C SER A 205 26.20 29.15 31.74
N SER A 206 25.03 29.37 31.14
CA SER A 206 24.01 30.28 31.69
C SER A 206 23.67 30.03 33.16
N GLN A 207 23.75 28.77 33.61
CA GLN A 207 23.57 28.38 35.01
C GLN A 207 24.63 28.97 35.94
N VAL A 208 25.87 28.93 35.47
CA VAL A 208 27.05 29.27 36.24
C VAL A 208 27.17 30.78 36.37
N TRP A 209 26.90 31.52 35.29
CA TRP A 209 26.87 32.99 35.32
C TRP A 209 25.78 33.51 36.25
N ALA A 210 24.58 32.93 36.22
CA ALA A 210 23.50 33.34 37.12
C ALA A 210 23.86 33.10 38.60
N VAL A 211 24.53 31.99 38.92
CA VAL A 211 24.96 31.67 40.30
C VAL A 211 26.13 32.55 40.75
N LEU A 212 27.06 32.91 39.87
CA LEU A 212 28.22 33.74 40.19
C LEU A 212 27.95 35.25 40.00
N GLY A 213 26.80 35.64 39.44
CA GLY A 213 26.50 37.04 39.12
C GLY A 213 27.37 37.62 38.00
N LEU A 214 27.80 36.78 37.05
CA LEU A 214 28.70 37.16 35.95
C LEU A 214 27.92 37.56 34.69
N GLU A 215 28.57 38.37 33.85
CA GLU A 215 28.08 38.68 32.51
C GLU A 215 28.19 37.47 31.56
N TYR A 216 27.36 37.45 30.51
CA TYR A 216 27.43 36.42 29.47
C TYR A 216 28.81 36.43 28.78
N GLY A 217 29.42 35.25 28.60
CA GLY A 217 30.76 35.11 28.02
C GLY A 217 31.92 35.35 29.00
N HIS A 218 31.65 35.68 30.27
CA HIS A 218 32.67 35.83 31.30
C HIS A 218 33.16 34.45 31.79
N VAL A 219 34.46 34.21 31.67
CA VAL A 219 35.16 33.01 32.11
C VAL A 219 36.26 33.41 33.09
N ILE A 220 36.36 32.73 34.22
CA ILE A 220 37.47 32.92 35.18
C ILE A 220 38.49 31.82 34.92
N VAL A 221 39.73 32.22 34.66
CA VAL A 221 40.82 31.35 34.22
C VAL A 221 41.97 31.34 35.22
N ALA A 222 42.79 30.30 35.23
CA ALA A 222 43.95 30.22 36.13
C ALA A 222 45.00 31.28 35.77
N ALA A 223 45.41 32.09 36.74
CA ALA A 223 46.45 33.10 36.59
C ALA A 223 47.84 32.46 36.40
N ASP A 224 48.72 33.17 35.70
CA ASP A 224 50.12 32.81 35.41
C ASP A 224 50.30 31.39 34.81
N SER A 225 49.23 30.87 34.19
CA SER A 225 49.17 29.55 33.56
C SER A 225 48.94 29.68 32.06
N SER A 226 49.52 28.78 31.26
CA SER A 226 49.32 28.75 29.81
C SER A 226 48.00 28.07 29.45
N ILE A 227 47.06 28.85 28.91
CA ILE A 227 45.68 28.40 28.65
C ILE A 227 45.16 28.83 27.27
N PHE A 228 44.10 28.14 26.82
CA PHE A 228 43.26 28.55 25.71
C PHE A 228 41.82 28.75 26.16
N PRO A 229 41.19 29.91 25.93
CA PRO A 229 39.74 30.03 26.04
C PRO A 229 39.05 29.13 25.00
N VAL A 230 37.92 28.52 25.37
CA VAL A 230 37.18 27.58 24.52
C VAL A 230 35.69 27.86 24.59
N VAL A 231 35.04 27.90 23.43
CA VAL A 231 33.58 27.89 23.30
C VAL A 231 33.14 26.48 22.91
N ARG A 232 32.39 25.81 23.77
CA ARG A 232 31.92 24.43 23.60
C ARG A 232 30.44 24.43 23.23
N SER A 233 30.09 23.66 22.21
CA SER A 233 28.72 23.51 21.71
C SER A 233 28.49 22.08 21.22
N SER A 234 27.22 21.67 21.12
CA SER A 234 26.85 20.41 20.45
C SER A 234 27.34 20.35 18.99
N SER A 235 27.57 21.50 18.36
CA SER A 235 28.06 21.64 16.98
C SER A 235 29.60 21.64 16.87
N GLY A 236 30.31 21.52 17.98
CA GLY A 236 31.78 21.49 18.04
C GLY A 236 32.37 22.49 19.04
N ASN A 237 33.67 22.35 19.29
CA ASN A 237 34.45 23.24 20.15
C ASN A 237 35.23 24.25 19.31
N ILE A 238 35.26 25.50 19.75
CA ILE A 238 36.05 26.59 19.17
C ILE A 238 37.10 26.95 20.19
N VAL A 239 38.37 26.68 19.87
CA VAL A 239 39.51 27.07 20.69
C VAL A 239 39.96 28.45 20.21
N VAL A 240 40.07 29.40 21.14
CA VAL A 240 40.55 30.76 20.88
C VAL A 240 42.06 30.74 21.14
N ASP A 241 42.86 30.84 20.10
CA ASP A 241 44.32 30.90 20.20
C ASP A 241 44.85 32.32 19.91
N ASN A 242 46.10 32.58 20.29
CA ASN A 242 46.78 33.83 20.01
C ASN A 242 47.77 33.63 18.86
N ASP A 243 47.24 33.49 17.63
CA ASP A 243 48.02 33.19 16.42
C ASP A 243 48.98 31.99 16.60
N GLY A 244 48.48 30.90 17.21
CA GLY A 244 49.24 29.69 17.51
C GLY A 244 50.01 29.69 18.84
N SER A 245 49.85 30.70 19.70
CA SER A 245 50.43 30.76 21.05
C SER A 245 49.38 30.77 22.17
N THR A 246 49.76 30.39 23.39
CA THR A 246 48.88 30.37 24.58
C THR A 246 48.70 31.76 25.19
N PHE A 247 47.58 31.97 25.88
CA PHE A 247 47.37 33.18 26.67
C PHE A 247 47.89 32.97 28.11
N THR A 248 48.44 34.04 28.68
CA THR A 248 48.82 34.13 30.10
C THR A 248 48.26 35.41 30.70
N PHE A 249 47.65 35.30 31.89
CA PHE A 249 46.97 36.42 32.55
C PHE A 249 47.49 36.58 33.97
N ARG A 250 47.64 37.83 34.42
CA ARG A 250 48.00 38.14 35.81
C ARG A 250 46.79 37.99 36.72
N GLN A 251 47.01 37.59 37.97
CA GLN A 251 45.94 37.49 38.97
C GLN A 251 45.16 38.80 39.09
N GLY A 252 43.82 38.70 39.17
CA GLY A 252 42.91 39.85 39.30
C GLY A 252 42.75 40.71 38.05
N SER A 253 43.41 40.37 36.93
CA SER A 253 43.24 41.12 35.68
C SER A 253 41.91 40.80 34.98
N LYS A 254 41.31 41.78 34.31
CA LYS A 254 40.14 41.61 33.43
C LYS A 254 40.54 41.90 31.99
N THR A 255 40.44 40.90 31.11
CA THR A 255 40.75 41.03 29.67
C THR A 255 39.50 40.75 28.84
N ILE A 256 39.28 41.53 27.79
CA ILE A 256 38.18 41.34 26.83
C ILE A 256 38.77 40.77 25.55
N LEU A 257 38.22 39.65 25.06
CA LEU A 257 38.62 39.02 23.81
C LEU A 257 37.41 38.94 22.88
N ASP A 258 37.57 39.35 21.62
CA ASP A 258 36.54 39.18 20.59
C ASP A 258 36.72 37.83 19.88
N ILE A 259 35.71 36.97 19.97
CA ILE A 259 35.73 35.64 19.35
C ILE A 259 35.24 35.64 17.90
N SER A 260 34.69 36.75 17.40
CA SER A 260 34.02 36.83 16.09
C SER A 260 34.92 36.36 14.95
N LYS A 261 36.19 36.76 14.95
CA LYS A 261 37.18 36.34 13.95
C LYS A 261 37.40 34.82 13.96
N VAL A 262 37.66 34.24 15.13
CA VAL A 262 37.95 32.80 15.30
C VAL A 262 36.73 31.95 14.93
N VAL A 263 35.53 32.39 15.33
CA VAL A 263 34.26 31.74 14.97
C VAL A 263 34.07 31.73 13.44
N MET A 264 34.32 32.86 12.77
CA MET A 264 34.20 32.94 11.32
C MET A 264 35.26 32.11 10.59
N GLU A 265 36.51 32.06 11.08
CA GLU A 265 37.56 31.21 10.51
C GLU A 265 37.20 29.72 10.58
N ARG A 266 36.67 29.27 11.73
CA ARG A 266 36.12 27.92 11.89
C ARG A 266 34.99 27.66 10.91
N ASN A 267 34.06 28.60 10.74
CA ASN A 267 32.93 28.47 9.82
C ASN A 267 33.38 28.40 8.36
N VAL A 268 34.36 29.22 7.94
CA VAL A 268 34.98 29.14 6.62
C VAL A 268 35.60 27.76 6.38
N ALA A 269 36.35 27.24 7.34
CA ALA A 269 36.99 25.93 7.24
C ALA A 269 35.94 24.80 7.15
N PHE A 270 34.90 24.87 7.97
CA PHE A 270 33.80 23.91 7.99
C PHE A 270 33.03 23.89 6.67
N VAL A 271 32.59 25.05 6.17
CA VAL A 271 31.85 25.14 4.90
C VAL A 271 32.71 24.69 3.73
N ARG A 272 34.01 25.03 3.73
CA ARG A 272 34.96 24.53 2.71
C ARG A 272 35.03 23.02 2.68
N ASP A 273 35.17 22.36 3.82
CA ASP A 273 35.21 20.90 3.92
C ASP A 273 33.93 20.25 3.37
N LYS A 274 32.77 20.81 3.74
CA LYS A 274 31.46 20.36 3.23
C LYS A 274 31.31 20.56 1.73
N LEU A 275 31.65 21.72 1.19
CA LEU A 275 31.63 21.97 -0.25
C LEU A 275 32.59 21.05 -1.00
N THR A 276 33.80 20.84 -0.48
CA THR A 276 34.81 19.99 -1.12
C THR A 276 34.37 18.52 -1.14
N SER A 277 33.84 18.01 -0.03
CA SER A 277 33.34 16.62 0.03
C SER A 277 32.14 16.39 -0.90
N THR A 278 31.21 17.35 -0.99
CA THR A 278 30.08 17.27 -1.91
C THR A 278 30.51 17.45 -3.37
N TRP A 279 31.49 18.31 -3.66
CA TRP A 279 32.10 18.44 -4.98
C TRP A 279 32.80 17.15 -5.41
N LEU A 280 33.58 16.51 -4.53
CA LEU A 280 34.21 15.21 -4.82
C LEU A 280 33.17 14.15 -5.16
N MET A 281 32.04 14.10 -4.44
CA MET A 281 30.95 13.18 -4.72
C MET A 281 30.28 13.46 -6.06
N ALA A 282 29.94 14.73 -6.37
CA ALA A 282 29.36 15.09 -7.65
C ALA A 282 30.34 14.83 -8.81
N ASN A 283 31.61 15.18 -8.64
CA ASN A 283 32.65 14.95 -9.64
C ASN A 283 32.89 13.44 -9.87
N GLU A 284 32.82 12.60 -8.84
CA GLU A 284 32.86 11.14 -8.99
C GLU A 284 31.74 10.65 -9.93
N LEU A 285 30.52 11.15 -9.78
CA LEU A 285 29.40 10.81 -10.67
C LEU A 285 29.65 11.32 -12.10
N SER A 286 30.14 12.55 -12.25
CA SER A 286 30.48 13.17 -13.53
C SER A 286 31.53 12.37 -14.31
N ILE A 287 32.63 11.98 -13.65
CA ILE A 287 33.70 11.14 -14.22
C ILE A 287 33.15 9.79 -14.68
N ASN A 288 32.16 9.25 -13.97
CA ASN A 288 31.48 8.01 -14.34
C ASN A 288 30.44 8.19 -15.47
N GLY A 289 30.26 9.40 -16.00
CA GLY A 289 29.40 9.70 -17.15
C GLY A 289 27.95 10.03 -16.81
N ILE A 290 27.66 10.35 -15.55
CA ILE A 290 26.35 10.80 -15.07
C ILE A 290 26.30 12.32 -15.17
N ASP A 291 25.23 12.83 -15.78
CA ASP A 291 25.04 14.27 -15.87
C ASP A 291 24.66 14.88 -14.51
N VAL A 292 25.57 15.68 -13.98
CA VAL A 292 25.42 16.45 -12.74
C VAL A 292 25.82 17.91 -12.96
N GLU A 293 25.74 18.42 -14.19
CA GLU A 293 26.20 19.76 -14.56
C GLU A 293 25.50 20.84 -13.72
N THR A 294 24.19 20.69 -13.48
CA THR A 294 23.41 21.60 -12.63
C THR A 294 23.92 21.59 -11.19
N GLN A 295 24.32 20.43 -10.65
CA GLN A 295 24.84 20.31 -9.29
C GLN A 295 26.21 20.97 -9.18
N LEU A 296 27.07 20.77 -10.19
CA LEU A 296 28.38 21.40 -10.26
C LEU A 296 28.29 22.93 -10.38
N ASP A 297 27.35 23.45 -11.18
CA ASP A 297 27.12 24.89 -11.32
C ASP A 297 26.63 25.54 -10.01
N ASN A 298 25.72 24.87 -9.30
CA ASN A 298 25.31 25.31 -7.96
C ASN A 298 26.48 25.26 -6.96
N LEU A 299 27.35 24.25 -7.03
CA LEU A 299 28.55 24.19 -6.17
C LEU A 299 29.55 25.30 -6.51
N ASN A 300 29.74 25.63 -7.79
CA ASN A 300 30.57 26.76 -8.20
C ASN A 300 30.03 28.07 -7.59
N THR A 301 28.71 28.29 -7.68
CA THR A 301 28.06 29.42 -7.03
C THR A 301 28.33 29.45 -5.52
N ALA A 302 28.30 28.29 -4.85
CA ALA A 302 28.61 28.18 -3.43
C ALA A 302 30.10 28.42 -3.11
N PHE A 303 31.02 28.01 -3.99
CA PHE A 303 32.45 28.34 -3.88
C PHE A 303 32.71 29.84 -4.09
N ASP A 304 31.99 30.50 -4.98
CA ASP A 304 32.07 31.95 -5.18
C ASP A 304 31.59 32.71 -3.93
N LEU A 305 30.52 32.23 -3.28
CA LEU A 305 30.06 32.74 -1.99
C LEU A 305 31.10 32.50 -0.88
N LEU A 306 31.73 31.32 -0.83
CA LEU A 306 32.81 31.03 0.11
C LEU A 306 34.02 31.97 -0.09
N ASN A 307 34.40 32.24 -1.34
CA ASN A 307 35.49 33.15 -1.67
C ASN A 307 35.14 34.60 -1.28
N SER A 308 33.89 35.01 -1.55
CA SER A 308 33.35 36.30 -1.10
C SER A 308 33.41 36.43 0.42
N ALA A 309 32.93 35.41 1.15
CA ALA A 309 32.99 35.40 2.61
C ALA A 309 34.43 35.50 3.17
N ARG A 310 35.41 34.88 2.50
CA ARG A 310 36.83 35.00 2.89
C ARG A 310 37.36 36.42 2.70
N LEU A 311 36.93 37.14 1.66
CA LEU A 311 37.28 38.55 1.47
C LEU A 311 36.62 39.41 2.56
N GLU A 312 35.36 39.14 2.88
CA GLU A 312 34.64 39.85 3.96
C GLU A 312 35.26 39.63 5.34
N LEU A 313 35.76 38.41 5.60
CA LEU A 313 36.53 38.09 6.79
C LEU A 313 37.83 38.91 6.88
N GLN A 314 38.56 39.06 5.76
CA GLN A 314 39.77 39.88 5.69
C GLN A 314 39.47 41.37 5.91
N ASN A 315 38.31 41.84 5.47
CA ASN A 315 37.84 43.22 5.65
C ASN A 315 37.23 43.48 7.04
N GLY A 316 37.18 42.48 7.94
CA GLY A 316 36.58 42.60 9.28
C GLY A 316 35.05 42.71 9.28
N ARG A 317 34.37 42.41 8.18
CA ARG A 317 32.90 42.46 8.05
C ARG A 317 32.29 41.10 8.38
N TYR A 318 32.31 40.74 9.67
CA TYR A 318 31.89 39.42 10.15
C TYR A 318 30.44 39.07 9.85
N SER A 319 29.50 40.03 9.94
CA SER A 319 28.08 39.80 9.65
C SER A 319 27.85 39.40 8.18
N GLN A 320 28.50 40.10 7.24
CA GLN A 320 28.40 39.78 5.81
C GLN A 320 29.07 38.43 5.49
N CYS A 321 30.23 38.16 6.11
CA CYS A 321 30.92 36.87 6.03
C CYS A 321 29.99 35.71 6.45
N PHE A 322 29.32 35.82 7.60
CA PHE A 322 28.42 34.78 8.09
C PHE A 322 27.28 34.46 7.11
N ILE A 323 26.66 35.50 6.55
CA ILE A 323 25.52 35.35 5.63
C ILE A 323 25.95 34.64 4.34
N ASP A 324 27.07 35.04 3.75
CA ASP A 324 27.56 34.41 2.52
C ASP A 324 27.98 32.95 2.77
N LEU A 325 28.55 32.64 3.95
CA LEU A 325 28.82 31.26 4.38
C LEU A 325 27.55 30.44 4.58
N ARG A 326 26.51 31.02 5.19
CA ARG A 326 25.23 30.35 5.39
C ARG A 326 24.52 30.06 4.07
N ALA A 327 24.54 31.00 3.13
CA ALA A 327 24.02 30.78 1.78
C ALA A 327 24.77 29.63 1.08
N ALA A 328 26.11 29.63 1.14
CA ALA A 328 26.92 28.55 0.60
C ALA A 328 26.61 27.19 1.25
N TYR A 329 26.40 27.16 2.57
CA TYR A 329 26.04 25.94 3.32
C TYR A 329 24.65 25.40 2.95
N ILE A 330 23.66 26.26 2.73
CA ILE A 330 22.32 25.86 2.28
C ILE A 330 22.40 25.23 0.88
N ILE A 331 23.10 25.88 -0.07
CA ILE A 331 23.31 25.35 -1.41
C ILE A 331 24.02 23.98 -1.34
N HIS A 332 25.05 23.87 -0.51
CA HIS A 332 25.71 22.59 -0.23
C HIS A 332 24.71 21.50 0.19
N GLY A 333 23.83 21.80 1.16
CA GLY A 333 22.86 20.83 1.68
C GLY A 333 21.89 20.33 0.61
N ASP A 334 21.37 21.25 -0.21
CA ASP A 334 20.50 20.93 -1.35
C ASP A 334 21.22 20.02 -2.35
N VAL A 335 22.43 20.43 -2.79
CA VAL A 335 23.21 19.68 -3.77
C VAL A 335 23.64 18.32 -3.23
N GLN A 336 24.01 18.23 -1.95
CA GLN A 336 24.39 16.97 -1.32
C GLN A 336 23.23 15.99 -1.32
N LEU A 337 22.04 16.41 -0.92
CA LEU A 337 20.85 15.56 -0.91
C LEU A 337 20.49 15.09 -2.33
N GLU A 338 20.57 15.98 -3.32
CA GLU A 338 20.34 15.65 -4.73
C GLU A 338 21.36 14.66 -5.28
N THR A 339 22.64 14.92 -5.03
CA THR A 339 23.74 14.06 -5.47
C THR A 339 23.62 12.67 -4.86
N LEU A 340 23.23 12.58 -3.58
CA LEU A 340 22.95 11.31 -2.91
C LEU A 340 21.75 10.59 -3.52
N ASN A 341 20.66 11.31 -3.84
CA ASN A 341 19.50 10.73 -4.52
C ASN A 341 19.86 10.23 -5.92
N ILE A 342 20.60 11.02 -6.71
CA ILE A 342 21.10 10.63 -8.04
C ILE A 342 22.01 9.40 -7.93
N LYS A 343 22.96 9.38 -6.98
CA LYS A 343 23.85 8.25 -6.74
C LYS A 343 23.05 6.99 -6.38
N SER A 344 22.11 7.10 -5.45
CA SER A 344 21.25 5.99 -5.04
C SER A 344 20.42 5.44 -6.20
N ASP A 345 19.73 6.31 -6.95
CA ASP A 345 18.91 5.90 -8.10
C ASP A 345 19.76 5.27 -9.22
N THR A 346 20.93 5.84 -9.48
CA THR A 346 21.83 5.36 -10.53
C THR A 346 22.52 4.04 -10.18
N THR A 347 22.86 3.81 -8.91
CA THR A 347 23.41 2.53 -8.42
C THR A 347 22.34 1.44 -8.36
N PHE A 348 21.08 1.76 -8.07
CA PHE A 348 20.03 0.74 -7.95
C PHE A 348 19.33 0.43 -9.28
N SER A 349 19.18 1.42 -10.19
CA SER A 349 18.49 1.25 -11.49
C SER A 349 18.98 0.08 -12.35
N PRO A 350 20.28 -0.24 -12.38
CA PRO A 350 20.79 -1.40 -13.11
C PRO A 350 20.18 -2.74 -12.72
N VAL A 351 19.83 -2.95 -11.45
CA VAL A 351 19.38 -4.25 -10.93
C VAL A 351 18.04 -4.70 -11.52
N PRO A 352 16.92 -3.95 -11.35
CA PRO A 352 15.63 -4.38 -11.90
C PRO A 352 15.62 -4.36 -13.43
N LEU A 353 16.34 -3.43 -14.07
CA LEU A 353 16.34 -3.37 -15.53
C LEU A 353 17.13 -4.53 -16.14
N SER A 354 18.26 -4.94 -15.55
CA SER A 354 19.01 -6.12 -16.01
C SER A 354 18.17 -7.39 -15.90
N PHE A 355 17.43 -7.56 -14.79
CA PHE A 355 16.47 -8.64 -14.61
C PHE A 355 15.41 -8.65 -15.74
N LEU A 356 14.82 -7.50 -16.05
CA LEU A 356 13.80 -7.35 -17.08
C LEU A 356 14.35 -7.54 -18.50
N LEU A 357 15.57 -7.08 -18.79
CA LEU A 357 16.23 -7.25 -20.09
C LEU A 357 16.54 -8.72 -20.37
N VAL A 358 17.00 -9.47 -19.36
CA VAL A 358 17.21 -10.91 -19.47
C VAL A 358 15.88 -11.61 -19.75
N LEU A 359 14.82 -11.33 -18.96
CA LEU A 359 13.48 -11.89 -19.21
C LEU A 359 12.96 -11.53 -20.61
N CYS A 360 13.20 -10.30 -21.08
CA CYS A 360 12.82 -9.85 -22.41
C CYS A 360 13.59 -10.59 -23.52
N GLY A 361 14.88 -10.86 -23.35
CA GLY A 361 15.67 -11.68 -24.28
C GLY A 361 15.09 -13.10 -24.45
N PHE A 362 14.79 -13.77 -23.34
CA PHE A 362 14.11 -15.07 -23.38
C PHE A 362 12.68 -14.99 -23.96
N GLY A 363 11.93 -13.93 -23.64
CA GLY A 363 10.62 -13.65 -24.22
C GLY A 363 10.68 -13.49 -25.74
N LEU A 364 11.62 -12.69 -26.25
CA LEU A 364 11.83 -12.49 -27.68
C LEU A 364 12.24 -13.79 -28.38
N ALA A 365 13.19 -14.54 -27.81
CA ALA A 365 13.61 -15.84 -28.34
C ALA A 365 12.44 -16.84 -28.40
N SER A 366 11.52 -16.80 -27.43
CA SER A 366 10.33 -17.66 -27.40
C SER A 366 9.36 -17.39 -28.56
N VAL A 367 9.30 -16.14 -29.05
CA VAL A 367 8.43 -15.75 -30.16
C VAL A 367 8.99 -16.25 -31.50
N PHE A 368 10.30 -16.23 -31.69
CA PHE A 368 10.91 -16.55 -33.00
C PHE A 368 11.39 -17.99 -33.14
N ILE A 369 11.75 -18.68 -32.04
CA ILE A 369 12.50 -19.95 -32.08
C ILE A 369 11.69 -21.14 -31.58
N GLU A 370 11.66 -22.21 -32.39
CA GLU A 370 10.87 -23.42 -32.16
C GLU A 370 11.58 -24.46 -31.28
N ASN A 371 12.85 -24.74 -31.55
CA ASN A 371 13.64 -25.71 -30.80
C ASN A 371 13.92 -25.20 -29.39
N ASN A 372 13.58 -25.98 -28.35
CA ASN A 372 13.72 -25.59 -26.95
C ASN A 372 15.19 -25.32 -26.56
N ALA A 373 16.14 -26.13 -27.04
CA ALA A 373 17.56 -25.92 -26.76
C ALA A 373 18.06 -24.64 -27.45
N LEU A 374 17.71 -24.46 -28.73
CA LEU A 374 18.07 -23.26 -29.48
C LEU A 374 17.41 -22.00 -28.90
N ARG A 375 16.19 -22.10 -28.36
CA ARG A 375 15.46 -21.01 -27.70
C ARG A 375 16.18 -20.54 -26.44
N ILE A 376 16.68 -21.46 -25.62
CA ILE A 376 17.45 -21.12 -24.41
C ILE A 376 18.77 -20.46 -24.82
N CYS A 377 19.51 -21.03 -25.78
CA CYS A 377 20.77 -20.46 -26.24
C CYS A 377 20.60 -19.06 -26.85
N MET A 378 19.60 -18.88 -27.71
CA MET A 378 19.33 -17.58 -28.33
C MET A 378 18.69 -16.58 -27.36
N GLY A 379 17.95 -17.04 -26.36
CA GLY A 379 17.47 -16.20 -25.26
C GLY A 379 18.64 -15.66 -24.42
N ALA A 380 19.61 -16.51 -24.11
CA ALA A 380 20.85 -16.10 -23.46
C ALA A 380 21.66 -15.13 -24.34
N LEU A 381 21.81 -15.42 -25.65
CA LEU A 381 22.52 -14.56 -26.59
C LEU A 381 21.87 -13.16 -26.69
N THR A 382 20.56 -13.10 -26.90
CA THR A 382 19.82 -11.83 -27.00
C THR A 382 19.79 -11.07 -25.68
N GLY A 383 19.62 -11.76 -24.55
CA GLY A 383 19.78 -11.17 -23.22
C GLY A 383 21.16 -10.56 -23.02
N SER A 384 22.23 -11.27 -23.39
CA SER A 384 23.61 -10.75 -23.31
C SER A 384 23.84 -9.54 -24.23
N ILE A 385 23.24 -9.51 -25.42
CA ILE A 385 23.29 -8.34 -26.32
C ILE A 385 22.60 -7.14 -25.67
N PHE A 386 21.40 -7.34 -25.09
CA PHE A 386 20.68 -6.27 -24.39
C PHE A 386 21.44 -5.75 -23.18
N LEU A 387 22.05 -6.64 -22.39
CA LEU A 387 22.91 -6.29 -21.27
C LEU A 387 24.16 -5.52 -21.73
N GLY A 388 24.82 -5.95 -22.81
CA GLY A 388 25.97 -5.25 -23.39
C GLY A 388 25.62 -3.86 -23.90
N PHE A 389 24.45 -3.71 -24.53
CA PHE A 389 23.93 -2.41 -24.94
C PHE A 389 23.57 -1.53 -23.74
N TYR A 390 22.96 -2.12 -22.70
CA TYR A 390 22.62 -1.42 -21.46
C TYR A 390 23.88 -0.95 -20.71
N TYR A 391 24.95 -1.74 -20.69
CA TYR A 391 26.25 -1.36 -20.15
C TYR A 391 26.83 -0.11 -20.83
N TYR A 392 26.65 0.02 -22.15
CA TYR A 392 27.12 1.19 -22.89
C TYR A 392 26.27 2.44 -22.64
N ILE A 393 24.94 2.27 -22.54
CA ILE A 393 24.01 3.38 -22.32
C ILE A 393 24.03 3.85 -20.87
N SER A 394 24.03 2.95 -19.89
CA SER A 394 23.80 3.30 -18.49
C SER A 394 25.09 3.33 -17.68
N PRO A 395 25.61 4.52 -17.32
CA PRO A 395 26.83 4.66 -16.53
C PRO A 395 26.71 4.00 -15.15
N GLY A 396 25.49 3.88 -14.61
CA GLY A 396 25.22 3.23 -13.33
C GLY A 396 25.69 1.78 -13.22
N TRP A 397 25.88 1.07 -14.34
CA TRP A 397 26.46 -0.28 -14.32
C TRP A 397 27.86 -0.31 -13.70
N ARG A 398 28.65 0.75 -13.86
CA ARG A 398 30.01 0.85 -13.31
C ARG A 398 30.01 1.13 -11.80
N LEU A 399 28.94 1.73 -11.30
CA LEU A 399 28.78 2.08 -9.89
C LEU A 399 28.10 0.98 -9.06
N THR A 400 27.49 0.00 -9.73
CA THR A 400 26.75 -1.08 -9.06
C THR A 400 27.70 -2.22 -8.75
N GLU A 401 27.54 -2.83 -7.57
CA GLU A 401 28.33 -4.00 -7.19
C GLU A 401 28.09 -5.16 -8.20
N PRO A 402 29.14 -5.72 -8.84
CA PRO A 402 28.98 -6.74 -9.87
C PRO A 402 28.24 -8.00 -9.40
N THR A 403 28.36 -8.34 -8.11
CA THR A 403 27.70 -9.48 -7.47
C THR A 403 26.18 -9.36 -7.48
N VAL A 404 25.64 -8.17 -7.19
CA VAL A 404 24.20 -7.88 -7.17
C VAL A 404 23.62 -7.93 -8.58
N LEU A 405 24.35 -7.40 -9.57
CA LEU A 405 23.96 -7.49 -10.98
C LEU A 405 23.92 -8.95 -11.45
N LEU A 406 24.98 -9.71 -11.16
CA LEU A 406 25.11 -11.10 -11.59
C LEU A 406 24.03 -11.99 -10.95
N THR A 407 23.73 -11.81 -9.66
CA THR A 407 22.63 -12.51 -8.98
C THR A 407 21.26 -12.18 -9.58
N SER A 408 21.00 -10.92 -9.93
CA SER A 408 19.74 -10.52 -10.60
C SER A 408 19.58 -11.15 -11.98
N CYS A 409 20.65 -11.19 -12.78
CA CYS A 409 20.68 -11.81 -14.11
C CYS A 409 20.50 -13.33 -14.04
N ILE A 410 21.17 -14.00 -13.09
CA ILE A 410 21.02 -15.43 -12.86
C ILE A 410 19.59 -15.75 -12.43
N LEU A 411 19.02 -14.98 -11.49
CA LEU A 411 17.65 -15.17 -11.04
C LEU A 411 16.66 -15.04 -12.21
N ALA A 412 16.80 -14.00 -13.04
CA ALA A 412 15.99 -13.81 -14.23
C ALA A 412 16.11 -14.99 -15.21
N ALA A 413 17.34 -15.44 -15.48
CA ALA A 413 17.59 -16.57 -16.37
C ALA A 413 17.01 -17.88 -15.79
N SER A 414 17.16 -18.14 -14.49
CA SER A 414 16.60 -19.30 -13.80
C SER A 414 15.07 -19.30 -13.86
N ILE A 415 14.42 -18.14 -13.67
CA ILE A 415 12.97 -18.01 -13.83
C ILE A 415 12.56 -18.25 -15.28
N ALA A 416 13.25 -17.65 -16.25
CA ALA A 416 12.93 -17.81 -17.68
C ALA A 416 13.12 -19.27 -18.15
N ILE A 417 14.21 -19.92 -17.75
CA ILE A 417 14.50 -21.33 -18.04
C ILE A 417 13.49 -22.23 -17.33
N GLY A 418 13.18 -21.93 -16.06
CA GLY A 418 12.16 -22.61 -15.29
C GLY A 418 10.80 -22.54 -15.98
N LEU A 419 10.37 -21.35 -16.41
CA LEU A 419 9.17 -21.16 -17.22
C LEU A 419 9.27 -21.96 -18.53
N ALA A 420 10.35 -21.85 -19.29
CA ALA A 420 10.50 -22.53 -20.57
C ALA A 420 10.53 -24.07 -20.48
N LEU A 421 11.05 -24.64 -19.39
CA LEU A 421 11.20 -26.09 -19.19
C LEU A 421 10.05 -26.73 -18.38
N LEU A 422 9.51 -26.02 -17.39
CA LEU A 422 8.45 -26.52 -16.51
C LEU A 422 7.06 -26.30 -17.12
N LEU A 423 6.78 -25.17 -17.79
CA LEU A 423 5.47 -24.92 -18.41
C LEU A 423 5.07 -26.06 -19.38
N PRO A 424 5.95 -26.55 -20.28
CA PRO A 424 5.60 -27.66 -21.17
C PRO A 424 5.52 -29.02 -20.46
N ARG A 425 6.19 -29.20 -19.30
CA ARG A 425 6.23 -30.47 -18.54
C ARG A 425 5.10 -30.60 -17.51
N ILE A 426 4.46 -29.49 -17.15
CA ILE A 426 3.17 -29.48 -16.43
C ILE A 426 2.04 -30.01 -17.34
N LYS A 427 2.33 -30.33 -18.62
CA LYS A 427 1.58 -31.32 -19.42
C LYS A 427 1.70 -32.73 -18.81
N ARG A 428 1.10 -32.95 -17.65
CA ARG A 428 0.51 -34.25 -17.37
C ARG A 428 -0.98 -34.09 -17.61
N ASP A 429 -1.50 -34.91 -18.51
CA ASP A 429 -2.92 -35.05 -18.82
C ASP A 429 -3.68 -35.44 -17.54
N VAL A 430 -3.95 -34.45 -16.70
CA VAL A 430 -4.99 -34.55 -15.70
C VAL A 430 -6.23 -33.96 -16.35
N VAL A 431 -6.80 -34.76 -17.27
CA VAL A 431 -8.19 -34.56 -17.70
C VAL A 431 -9.03 -35.07 -16.54
N THR A 432 -9.18 -34.26 -15.50
CA THR A 432 -10.26 -34.43 -14.53
C THR A 432 -11.55 -33.89 -15.15
N GLN A 433 -12.67 -34.58 -14.92
CA GLN A 433 -13.96 -34.28 -15.54
C GLN A 433 -14.56 -32.91 -15.16
N SER A 434 -13.90 -32.14 -14.29
CA SER A 434 -14.28 -30.79 -13.87
C SER A 434 -13.24 -29.73 -14.31
N GLY A 435 -13.17 -29.46 -15.61
CA GLY A 435 -12.44 -28.32 -16.16
C GLY A 435 -10.91 -28.38 -16.02
N VAL A 436 -10.23 -27.69 -16.94
CA VAL A 436 -8.78 -27.58 -16.92
C VAL A 436 -8.36 -26.65 -15.77
N PRO A 437 -7.40 -27.04 -14.90
CA PRO A 437 -6.88 -26.17 -13.85
C PRO A 437 -6.45 -24.81 -14.41
N LEU A 438 -6.72 -23.71 -13.70
CA LEU A 438 -6.40 -22.33 -14.14
C LEU A 438 -4.94 -22.20 -14.62
N ALA A 439 -3.99 -22.83 -13.92
CA ALA A 439 -2.59 -22.87 -14.31
C ALA A 439 -2.33 -23.59 -15.64
N SER A 440 -3.00 -24.72 -15.89
CA SER A 440 -2.89 -25.48 -17.14
C SER A 440 -3.55 -24.74 -18.32
N ASN A 441 -4.70 -24.09 -18.07
CA ASN A 441 -5.38 -23.21 -19.02
C ASN A 441 -4.54 -21.99 -19.40
N LEU A 442 -3.92 -21.32 -18.42
CA LEU A 442 -3.04 -20.18 -18.69
C LEU A 442 -1.81 -20.64 -19.49
N THR A 443 -1.21 -21.78 -19.13
CA THR A 443 -0.05 -22.33 -19.82
C THR A 443 -0.33 -22.66 -21.28
N SER A 444 -1.45 -23.32 -21.57
CA SER A 444 -1.87 -23.61 -22.95
C SER A 444 -2.22 -22.34 -23.72
N THR A 445 -2.86 -21.37 -23.06
CA THR A 445 -3.18 -20.05 -23.63
C THR A 445 -1.92 -19.27 -24.04
N PHE A 446 -0.93 -19.16 -23.16
CA PHE A 446 0.34 -18.49 -23.47
C PHE A 446 1.14 -19.23 -24.56
N SER A 447 1.08 -20.57 -24.58
CA SER A 447 1.69 -21.35 -25.66
C SER A 447 0.99 -21.15 -27.01
N LEU A 448 -0.33 -20.96 -27.04
CA LEU A 448 -1.08 -20.65 -28.25
C LEU A 448 -0.82 -19.21 -28.71
N ALA A 449 -0.79 -18.26 -27.78
CA ALA A 449 -0.47 -16.86 -28.06
C ALA A 449 0.93 -16.70 -28.69
N THR A 450 1.96 -17.35 -28.13
CA THR A 450 3.33 -17.33 -28.70
C THR A 450 3.37 -17.92 -30.11
N ARG A 451 2.66 -19.03 -30.37
CA ARG A 451 2.54 -19.62 -31.72
C ARG A 451 1.83 -18.69 -32.71
N ASN A 452 0.79 -17.99 -32.28
CA ASN A 452 0.08 -17.03 -33.11
C ASN A 452 0.93 -15.81 -33.48
N LEU A 453 1.65 -15.25 -32.50
CA LEU A 453 2.60 -14.16 -32.73
C LEU A 453 3.68 -14.56 -33.73
N LYS A 454 4.16 -15.80 -33.64
CA LYS A 454 5.16 -16.38 -34.54
C LYS A 454 4.67 -16.55 -35.97
N ARG A 455 3.43 -17.01 -36.16
CA ARG A 455 2.83 -17.24 -37.49
C ARG A 455 2.65 -15.95 -38.28
N ARG A 456 2.53 -14.80 -37.60
CA ARG A 456 2.11 -13.51 -38.19
C ARG A 456 3.12 -12.39 -37.91
N ARG A 457 4.38 -12.65 -38.27
CA ARG A 457 5.56 -11.83 -37.95
C ARG A 457 5.35 -10.33 -38.23
N MET A 458 4.89 -9.97 -39.43
CA MET A 458 4.72 -8.56 -39.84
C MET A 458 3.77 -7.77 -38.93
N ARG A 459 2.63 -8.37 -38.53
CA ARG A 459 1.68 -7.72 -37.62
C ARG A 459 2.27 -7.56 -36.23
N SER A 460 2.84 -8.64 -35.69
CA SER A 460 3.45 -8.63 -34.37
C SER A 460 4.56 -7.57 -34.28
N SER A 461 5.35 -7.41 -35.35
CA SER A 461 6.38 -6.37 -35.46
C SER A 461 5.80 -4.95 -35.47
N LEU A 462 4.71 -4.68 -36.19
CA LEU A 462 4.08 -3.35 -36.22
C LEU A 462 3.51 -2.92 -34.86
N ILE A 463 2.86 -3.85 -34.16
CA ILE A 463 2.34 -3.61 -32.80
C ILE A 463 3.52 -3.37 -31.84
N LEU A 464 4.57 -4.19 -31.94
CA LEU A 464 5.78 -4.04 -31.14
C LEU A 464 6.46 -2.69 -31.36
N ILE A 465 6.63 -2.26 -32.62
CA ILE A 465 7.23 -0.96 -32.97
C ILE A 465 6.38 0.18 -32.41
N SER A 466 5.04 0.09 -32.51
CA SER A 466 4.15 1.12 -31.98
C SER A 466 4.28 1.31 -30.47
N ILE A 467 4.37 0.20 -29.71
CA ILE A 467 4.57 0.23 -28.25
C ILE A 467 5.99 0.71 -27.91
N LEU A 468 7.00 0.30 -28.68
CA LEU A 468 8.38 0.75 -28.53
C LEU A 468 8.48 2.27 -28.69
N THR A 469 7.89 2.85 -29.74
CA THR A 469 7.91 4.30 -29.99
C THR A 469 7.20 5.07 -28.89
N LEU A 470 6.09 4.55 -28.33
CA LEU A 470 5.43 5.14 -27.17
C LEU A 470 6.39 5.27 -26.00
N VAL A 471 6.99 4.14 -25.62
CA VAL A 471 7.77 4.03 -24.39
C VAL A 471 9.06 4.83 -24.54
N PHE A 472 9.66 4.81 -25.73
CA PHE A 472 10.75 5.70 -26.10
C PHE A 472 10.38 7.17 -25.92
N GLY A 473 9.29 7.62 -26.57
CA GLY A 473 8.83 9.00 -26.49
C GLY A 473 8.50 9.42 -25.07
N PHE A 474 7.77 8.59 -24.32
CA PHE A 474 7.45 8.82 -22.92
C PHE A 474 8.71 9.00 -22.07
N THR A 475 9.68 8.09 -22.21
CA THR A 475 10.93 8.15 -21.43
C THR A 475 11.68 9.44 -21.73
N VAL A 476 11.79 9.84 -23.00
CA VAL A 476 12.41 11.11 -23.41
C VAL A 476 11.64 12.34 -22.87
N PHE A 477 10.30 12.32 -22.89
CA PHE A 477 9.49 13.42 -22.33
C PHE A 477 9.55 13.54 -20.81
N THR A 478 9.81 12.45 -20.10
CA THR A 478 10.02 12.50 -18.65
C THR A 478 11.43 12.97 -18.25
N SER A 479 12.33 13.09 -19.22
CA SER A 479 13.77 13.37 -19.08
C SER A 479 14.15 14.86 -19.24
N PHE A 480 13.18 15.76 -19.17
CA PHE A 480 13.45 17.20 -19.22
C PHE A 480 13.97 17.71 -17.86
N GLN A 481 14.99 18.58 -17.88
CA GLN A 481 15.49 19.23 -16.67
C GLN A 481 14.45 20.17 -16.05
N VAL A 482 14.33 20.10 -14.72
CA VAL A 482 13.64 21.11 -13.92
C VAL A 482 14.63 22.24 -13.64
N LYS A 483 14.54 23.34 -14.38
CA LYS A 483 15.29 24.56 -14.04
C LYS A 483 14.73 25.14 -12.75
N SER A 484 15.62 25.50 -11.84
CA SER A 484 15.25 26.18 -10.61
C SER A 484 14.94 27.65 -10.93
N ALA A 485 13.85 28.17 -10.39
CA ALA A 485 13.45 29.56 -10.58
C ALA A 485 12.94 30.15 -9.27
N VAL A 486 12.93 31.48 -9.18
CA VAL A 486 12.19 32.15 -8.11
C VAL A 486 10.71 32.06 -8.48
N GLY A 487 9.96 31.27 -7.72
CA GLY A 487 8.52 31.17 -7.84
C GLY A 487 7.84 32.33 -7.11
N SER A 488 6.66 32.71 -7.58
CA SER A 488 5.74 33.57 -6.82
C SER A 488 4.42 32.83 -6.63
N GLY A 489 3.83 33.01 -5.45
CA GLY A 489 2.54 32.42 -5.09
C GLY A 489 1.75 33.33 -4.17
N ARG A 490 0.50 32.95 -3.89
CA ARG A 490 -0.29 33.59 -2.83
C ARG A 490 0.07 32.97 -1.48
N PRO A 491 0.07 33.75 -0.39
CA PRO A 491 0.25 33.23 0.95
C PRO A 491 -0.85 32.20 1.30
N SER A 492 -0.51 31.27 2.19
CA SER A 492 -1.43 30.20 2.64
C SER A 492 -2.65 30.75 3.37
N SER A 493 -2.44 31.85 4.13
CA SER A 493 -3.49 32.59 4.82
C SER A 493 -3.68 33.94 4.11
N PRO A 494 -4.90 34.33 3.73
CA PRO A 494 -5.13 35.66 3.17
C PRO A 494 -4.93 36.73 4.26
N TYR A 495 -4.38 37.87 3.87
CA TYR A 495 -4.28 39.02 4.76
C TYR A 495 -5.70 39.55 5.06
N PRO A 496 -6.08 39.79 6.33
CA PRO A 496 -7.46 40.09 6.72
C PRO A 496 -7.95 41.49 6.30
N ASN A 497 -7.07 42.47 6.11
CA ASN A 497 -7.46 43.82 5.66
C ASN A 497 -7.42 43.97 4.12
N GLU A 498 -8.27 44.83 3.57
CA GLU A 498 -8.33 45.12 2.12
C GLU A 498 -7.03 45.71 1.54
N LYS A 499 -6.17 46.31 2.38
CA LYS A 499 -4.89 46.89 1.99
C LYS A 499 -3.78 46.50 2.98
N PRO A 500 -2.93 45.51 2.65
CA PRO A 500 -1.75 45.20 3.46
C PRO A 500 -0.74 46.36 3.47
N PRO A 501 0.09 46.51 4.52
CA PRO A 501 1.14 47.52 4.56
C PRO A 501 2.21 47.22 3.49
N ALA A 502 2.63 48.24 2.74
CA ALA A 502 3.65 48.07 1.70
C ALA A 502 5.02 47.80 2.32
N GLY A 503 5.68 46.72 1.92
CA GLY A 503 6.96 46.29 2.50
C GLY A 503 7.28 44.84 2.15
N LEU A 504 8.38 44.34 2.71
CA LEU A 504 8.77 42.94 2.59
C LEU A 504 9.07 42.32 3.95
N MET A 505 8.72 41.05 4.10
CA MET A 505 8.98 40.26 5.30
C MET A 505 9.77 39.01 4.93
N VAL A 506 10.95 38.87 5.52
CA VAL A 506 11.82 37.71 5.37
C VAL A 506 11.55 36.73 6.50
N VAL A 507 11.29 35.47 6.16
CA VAL A 507 11.08 34.38 7.11
C VAL A 507 11.90 33.15 6.74
N PRO A 508 12.27 32.29 7.72
CA PRO A 508 12.95 31.04 7.42
C PRO A 508 12.05 30.10 6.60
N GLN A 509 12.67 29.28 5.76
CA GLN A 509 11.94 28.27 4.99
C GLN A 509 11.37 27.19 5.95
N PRO A 510 10.08 26.79 5.84
CA PRO A 510 9.51 25.75 6.67
C PRO A 510 10.18 24.40 6.39
N GLY A 511 10.68 23.74 7.44
CA GLY A 511 11.40 22.46 7.36
C GLY A 511 11.35 21.69 8.69
N PRO A 512 11.90 20.46 8.77
CA PRO A 512 11.86 19.63 9.98
C PRO A 512 12.57 20.28 11.18
N SER A 513 13.35 21.35 10.96
CA SER A 513 13.83 22.27 11.98
C SER A 513 13.18 23.66 11.82
N GLU A 514 11.86 23.79 11.99
CA GLU A 514 11.22 25.08 12.37
C GLU A 514 11.89 25.69 13.62
N ALA A 515 12.78 24.95 14.26
CA ALA A 515 13.65 25.39 15.33
C ALA A 515 14.80 26.35 14.92
N SER A 516 15.15 26.52 13.64
CA SER A 516 16.22 27.45 13.24
C SER A 516 15.66 28.85 12.93
N GLY A 517 15.94 29.83 13.79
CA GLY A 517 15.62 31.24 13.53
C GLY A 517 16.47 31.84 12.40
N LEU A 518 16.19 33.09 12.03
CA LEU A 518 17.05 33.89 11.17
C LEU A 518 18.31 34.32 11.93
N PRO A 519 19.45 34.47 11.27
CA PRO A 519 20.67 34.94 11.93
C PRO A 519 20.60 36.44 12.22
N SER A 520 21.09 36.86 13.40
CA SER A 520 21.16 38.27 13.82
C SER A 520 21.98 39.12 12.86
N SER A 521 23.07 38.57 12.33
CA SER A 521 23.93 39.20 11.33
C SER A 521 23.19 39.65 10.06
N MET A 522 22.04 39.03 9.73
CA MET A 522 21.19 39.46 8.62
C MET A 522 20.60 40.85 8.82
N VAL A 523 20.28 41.22 10.05
CA VAL A 523 19.73 42.55 10.38
C VAL A 523 20.76 43.61 10.00
N ASP A 524 22.03 43.41 10.35
CA ASP A 524 23.12 44.34 10.03
C ASP A 524 23.38 44.42 8.52
N ALA A 525 23.33 43.28 7.82
CA ALA A 525 23.51 43.26 6.37
C ALA A 525 22.36 43.94 5.62
N LEU A 526 21.12 43.84 6.12
CA LEU A 526 19.99 44.55 5.55
C LEU A 526 20.06 46.05 5.86
N LYS A 527 20.47 46.45 7.07
CA LYS A 527 20.69 47.86 7.46
C LYS A 527 21.78 48.53 6.62
N THR A 528 22.73 47.78 6.06
CA THR A 528 23.82 48.30 5.22
C THR A 528 23.49 48.33 3.72
N ASP A 529 22.37 47.74 3.28
CA ASP A 529 21.95 47.78 1.88
C ASP A 529 21.35 49.15 1.51
N PRO A 530 21.84 49.85 0.47
CA PRO A 530 21.37 51.18 0.09
C PRO A 530 19.91 51.25 -0.37
N LEU A 531 19.28 50.11 -0.69
CA LEU A 531 17.87 50.04 -1.11
C LEU A 531 16.89 49.92 0.06
N VAL A 532 17.40 49.68 1.27
CA VAL A 532 16.62 49.48 2.49
C VAL A 532 16.52 50.80 3.26
N SER A 533 15.29 51.21 3.62
CA SER A 533 15.07 52.43 4.41
C SER A 533 15.04 52.15 5.91
N SER A 534 14.40 51.05 6.32
CA SER A 534 14.32 50.64 7.72
C SER A 534 14.13 49.12 7.83
N VAL A 535 14.60 48.56 8.94
CA VAL A 535 14.60 47.13 9.23
C VAL A 535 14.02 46.92 10.63
N ALA A 536 13.01 46.07 10.72
CA ALA A 536 12.33 45.72 11.96
C ALA A 536 12.46 44.22 12.25
N PRO A 537 13.48 43.80 13.03
CA PRO A 537 13.60 42.43 13.50
C PRO A 537 12.56 42.10 14.57
N LYS A 538 12.07 40.86 14.56
CA LYS A 538 11.23 40.30 15.61
C LYS A 538 11.84 39.02 16.17
N THR A 539 11.95 38.96 17.49
CA THR A 539 12.36 37.78 18.24
C THR A 539 11.22 37.22 19.08
N GLU A 540 11.17 35.92 19.30
CA GLU A 540 10.11 35.30 20.11
C GLU A 540 10.59 33.99 20.75
N SER A 541 9.89 33.58 21.82
CA SER A 541 10.11 32.28 22.47
C SER A 541 9.55 31.10 21.69
N SER A 542 8.69 31.33 20.70
CA SER A 542 8.03 30.28 19.91
C SER A 542 9.00 29.38 19.14
N PRO A 543 8.72 28.06 19.04
CA PRO A 543 7.55 27.35 19.55
C PRO A 543 7.70 26.88 21.02
N THR A 544 8.75 27.32 21.72
CA THR A 544 9.07 26.87 23.07
C THR A 544 8.14 27.52 24.09
N TYR A 545 7.42 26.69 24.85
CA TYR A 545 6.68 27.14 26.02
C TYR A 545 7.66 27.54 27.11
N MET A 546 7.49 28.73 27.68
CA MET A 546 8.24 29.17 28.85
C MET A 546 7.31 29.73 29.90
N GLU A 547 7.76 29.72 31.16
CA GLU A 547 7.02 30.31 32.27
C GLU A 547 7.93 31.27 33.02
N ALA A 548 7.53 32.53 33.05
CA ALA A 548 8.20 33.62 33.75
C ALA A 548 7.20 34.35 34.65
N GLN A 549 7.69 35.10 35.62
CA GLN A 549 6.91 35.94 36.52
C GLN A 549 7.42 37.37 36.46
N ILE A 550 6.50 38.32 36.31
CA ILE A 550 6.77 39.72 36.58
C ILE A 550 6.34 39.99 38.01
N ILE A 551 7.23 40.52 38.84
CA ILE A 551 7.02 40.80 40.26
C ILE A 551 7.16 42.32 40.48
N SER A 552 6.12 42.96 41.01
CA SER A 552 6.14 44.40 41.36
C SER A 552 6.93 44.65 42.63
N GLU A 553 7.32 45.91 42.89
CA GLU A 553 7.97 46.29 44.16
C GLU A 553 7.10 45.99 45.38
N ASN A 554 5.76 45.96 45.20
CA ASN A 554 4.78 45.64 46.22
C ASN A 554 4.67 44.12 46.51
N GLY A 555 5.38 43.28 45.75
CA GLY A 555 5.40 41.82 45.91
C GLY A 555 4.28 41.07 45.19
N GLU A 556 3.43 41.76 44.43
CA GLU A 556 2.42 41.14 43.56
C GLU A 556 3.08 40.59 42.30
N ASN A 557 2.58 39.46 41.77
CA ASN A 557 3.16 38.82 40.61
C ASN A 557 2.13 38.37 39.57
N ILE A 558 2.59 38.30 38.33
CA ILE A 558 1.82 37.73 37.21
C ILE A 558 2.68 36.78 36.39
N THR A 559 2.09 35.66 35.98
CA THR A 559 2.75 34.66 35.14
C THR A 559 2.68 35.05 33.66
N ILE A 560 3.83 35.10 33.02
CA ILE A 560 4.04 35.28 31.59
C ILE A 560 4.37 33.90 30.97
N ARG A 561 3.67 33.55 29.90
CA ARG A 561 3.77 32.27 29.18
C ARG A 561 4.52 32.35 27.86
N GLY A 562 4.82 33.57 27.41
CA GLY A 562 5.60 33.82 26.20
C GLY A 562 6.16 35.23 26.18
N VAL A 563 7.26 35.39 25.45
CA VAL A 563 7.96 36.66 25.34
C VAL A 563 8.21 36.96 23.88
N MET A 564 8.06 38.24 23.54
CA MET A 564 8.33 38.76 22.20
C MET A 564 9.33 39.90 22.32
N GLY A 565 10.26 39.98 21.39
CA GLY A 565 11.18 41.09 21.27
C GLY A 565 10.94 41.82 19.96
N VAL A 566 10.75 43.14 20.03
CA VAL A 566 10.48 43.98 18.87
C VAL A 566 11.50 45.13 18.80
N SER A 567 11.62 45.72 17.62
CA SER A 567 12.42 46.92 17.41
C SER A 567 11.56 48.19 17.47
N GLY A 568 12.22 49.35 17.61
CA GLY A 568 11.60 50.68 17.50
C GLY A 568 10.78 50.85 16.21
N GLU A 569 11.34 50.38 15.09
CA GLU A 569 10.72 50.53 13.76
C GLU A 569 9.54 49.59 13.53
N GLU A 570 9.43 48.47 14.27
CA GLU A 570 8.30 47.55 14.20
C GLU A 570 6.97 48.24 14.56
N GLY A 571 7.03 49.18 15.52
CA GLY A 571 5.91 50.04 15.92
C GLY A 571 5.27 50.73 14.73
N ARG A 572 6.09 51.33 13.87
CA ARG A 572 5.64 52.10 12.69
C ARG A 572 5.21 51.21 11.52
N MET A 573 5.83 50.04 11.36
CA MET A 573 5.55 49.15 10.23
C MET A 573 4.23 48.37 10.38
N ASN A 574 3.96 47.86 11.58
CA ASN A 574 2.79 47.02 11.87
C ASN A 574 1.77 47.69 12.80
N ALA A 575 1.89 49.01 13.01
CA ALA A 575 1.04 49.81 13.90
C ALA A 575 0.95 49.24 15.34
N LEU A 576 2.05 48.67 15.84
CA LEU A 576 2.13 48.15 17.21
C LEU A 576 2.14 49.29 18.23
N ASP A 577 2.56 50.48 17.82
CA ASP A 577 2.47 51.72 18.58
C ASP A 577 1.02 52.12 18.91
N ALA A 578 0.06 51.86 18.01
CA ALA A 578 -1.36 52.11 18.22
C ALA A 578 -1.98 51.23 19.32
N ALA A 579 -1.32 50.14 19.71
CA ALA A 579 -1.77 49.30 20.82
C ALA A 579 -1.43 49.90 22.19
N ILE A 580 -0.54 50.90 22.29
CA ILE A 580 -0.13 51.47 23.58
C ILE A 580 -1.17 52.48 24.06
N ILE A 581 -1.72 52.24 25.26
CA ILE A 581 -2.72 53.11 25.90
C ILE A 581 -2.04 54.14 26.82
N GLU A 582 -1.06 53.68 27.60
CA GLU A 582 -0.33 54.51 28.59
C GLU A 582 1.19 54.30 28.44
N GLY A 583 1.98 55.36 28.61
CA GLY A 583 3.43 55.34 28.45
C GLY A 583 3.89 55.62 27.02
N HIS A 584 5.02 55.05 26.60
CA HIS A 584 5.59 55.22 25.26
C HIS A 584 6.06 53.89 24.67
N TYR A 585 6.25 53.86 23.35
CA TYR A 585 6.87 52.74 22.65
C TYR A 585 8.38 52.74 22.88
N MET A 586 8.97 51.58 23.18
CA MET A 586 10.38 51.45 23.58
C MET A 586 11.37 51.87 22.46
N ASP A 587 12.42 52.60 22.84
CA ASP A 587 13.56 52.92 21.96
C ASP A 587 14.57 51.75 21.86
N GLU A 588 15.40 51.74 20.81
CA GLU A 588 16.36 50.63 20.51
C GLU A 588 17.38 50.33 21.63
N LEU A 589 17.60 51.22 22.60
CA LEU A 589 18.59 51.05 23.68
C LEU A 589 17.95 51.04 25.09
N GLU A 590 16.63 51.14 25.18
CA GLU A 590 15.93 51.27 26.45
C GLU A 590 15.80 49.91 27.15
N LYS A 591 16.25 49.82 28.41
CA LYS A 591 16.07 48.62 29.25
C LYS A 591 14.70 48.62 29.91
N ALA A 592 13.67 48.40 29.11
CA ALA A 592 12.28 48.40 29.54
C ALA A 592 11.47 47.24 28.93
N ILE A 593 10.25 47.06 29.43
CA ILE A 593 9.27 46.11 28.92
C ILE A 593 7.90 46.77 28.72
N LEU A 594 7.13 46.26 27.77
CA LEU A 594 5.70 46.55 27.63
C LEU A 594 4.87 45.36 28.14
N ILE A 595 3.80 45.67 28.86
CA ILE A 595 2.88 44.69 29.45
C ILE A 595 1.43 45.03 29.08
N SER A 596 0.53 44.06 29.17
CA SER A 596 -0.88 44.31 28.86
C SER A 596 -1.58 45.13 29.96
N ALA A 597 -2.68 45.79 29.60
CA ALA A 597 -3.55 46.48 30.55
C ALA A 597 -4.02 45.55 31.67
N LYS A 598 -4.46 44.33 31.33
CA LYS A 598 -4.84 43.31 32.33
C LYS A 598 -3.69 42.89 33.24
N ALA A 599 -2.46 42.86 32.72
CA ALA A 599 -1.29 42.53 33.53
C ALA A 599 -0.96 43.68 34.49
N ALA A 600 -0.97 44.92 34.01
CA ALA A 600 -0.70 46.11 34.80
C ALA A 600 -1.73 46.30 35.94
N ASP A 601 -3.02 46.08 35.63
CA ASP A 601 -4.11 46.15 36.61
C ASP A 601 -3.97 45.12 37.74
N ARG A 602 -3.41 43.93 37.45
CA ARG A 602 -3.25 42.83 38.41
C ARG A 602 -2.10 42.99 39.38
N ILE A 603 -1.03 43.66 38.96
CA ILE A 603 0.18 43.89 39.78
C ILE A 603 0.29 45.36 40.24
N HIS A 604 -0.72 46.17 39.93
CA HIS A 604 -0.88 47.58 40.30
C HIS A 604 0.33 48.47 39.98
N VAL A 605 0.82 48.40 38.74
CA VAL A 605 1.99 49.14 38.25
C VAL A 605 1.62 50.15 37.16
N LYS A 606 2.42 51.22 37.04
CA LYS A 606 2.29 52.26 36.02
C LYS A 606 3.56 52.38 35.17
N PRO A 607 3.50 53.02 33.99
CA PRO A 607 4.70 53.35 33.22
C PRO A 607 5.71 54.13 34.08
N GLY A 608 6.97 53.71 34.05
CA GLY A 608 8.06 54.23 34.88
C GLY A 608 8.38 53.39 36.13
N ASP A 609 7.47 52.53 36.59
CA ASP A 609 7.74 51.65 37.73
C ASP A 609 8.75 50.56 37.37
N LYS A 610 9.56 50.14 38.36
CA LYS A 610 10.51 49.03 38.20
C LYS A 610 9.87 47.71 38.59
N VAL A 611 10.04 46.70 37.75
CA VAL A 611 9.56 45.35 37.99
C VAL A 611 10.69 44.35 37.87
N LYS A 612 10.61 43.28 38.66
CA LYS A 612 11.54 42.15 38.58
C LYS A 612 10.95 41.11 37.64
N PHE A 613 11.64 40.86 36.52
CA PHE A 613 11.32 39.76 35.62
C PHE A 613 12.09 38.52 36.07
N SER A 614 11.38 37.50 36.53
CA SER A 614 11.92 36.23 37.01
C SER A 614 11.55 35.11 36.05
N TRP A 615 12.51 34.37 35.52
CA TRP A 615 12.23 33.29 34.56
C TRP A 615 13.04 32.05 34.87
N VAL A 616 12.57 30.91 34.39
CA VAL A 616 13.33 29.67 34.46
C VAL A 616 14.20 29.56 33.20
N THR A 617 15.52 29.59 33.35
CA THR A 617 16.44 29.35 32.22
C THR A 617 16.24 27.93 31.68
N GLY A 618 16.71 27.62 30.46
CA GLY A 618 16.61 26.27 29.86
C GLY A 618 17.26 25.14 30.68
N SER A 619 17.99 25.51 31.73
CA SER A 619 18.64 24.66 32.71
C SER A 619 17.88 24.45 34.03
N GLY A 620 16.71 25.07 34.18
CA GLY A 620 15.86 24.95 35.36
C GLY A 620 16.12 26.00 36.45
N VAL A 621 16.92 27.03 36.19
CA VAL A 621 17.32 28.04 37.17
C VAL A 621 16.35 29.21 37.17
N PRO A 622 15.82 29.63 38.32
CA PRO A 622 15.18 30.93 38.40
C PRO A 622 16.24 32.04 38.30
N ALA A 623 16.32 32.71 37.16
CA ALA A 623 17.06 33.95 36.98
C ALA A 623 16.12 35.13 37.17
N THR A 624 16.61 36.25 37.69
CA THR A 624 15.78 37.44 37.90
C THR A 624 16.55 38.71 37.55
N GLU A 625 15.93 39.58 36.78
CA GLU A 625 16.50 40.86 36.37
C GLU A 625 15.45 41.97 36.43
N SER A 626 15.88 43.20 36.74
CA SER A 626 14.97 44.35 36.87
C SER A 626 14.83 45.12 35.56
N PHE A 627 13.59 45.43 35.19
CA PHE A 627 13.22 46.23 34.01
C PHE A 627 12.29 47.37 34.42
N ALA A 628 12.33 48.49 33.69
CA ALA A 628 11.33 49.54 33.81
C ALA A 628 10.11 49.21 32.93
N ILE A 629 8.92 49.65 33.31
CA ILE A 629 7.73 49.56 32.43
C ILE A 629 7.74 50.79 31.51
N ALA A 630 7.94 50.57 30.20
CA ALA A 630 7.88 51.67 29.22
C ALA A 630 6.44 52.09 28.92
N GLY A 631 5.53 51.12 28.85
CA GLY A 631 4.15 51.36 28.46
C GLY A 631 3.25 50.15 28.62
N ILE A 632 1.95 50.41 28.58
CA ILE A 632 0.88 49.44 28.78
C ILE A 632 0.08 49.36 27.47
N PHE A 633 -0.08 48.14 26.93
CA PHE A 633 -0.80 47.91 25.68
C PHE A 633 -2.21 47.32 25.89
N ASP A 634 -3.10 47.62 24.95
CA ASP A 634 -4.46 47.08 24.87
C ASP A 634 -4.46 45.63 24.37
N ASP A 635 -5.07 44.74 25.16
CA ASP A 635 -5.17 43.32 24.82
C ASP A 635 -5.96 43.07 23.51
N GLN A 636 -7.04 43.83 23.26
CA GLN A 636 -7.92 43.64 22.10
C GLN A 636 -7.28 44.17 20.82
N ILE A 637 -6.57 45.31 20.90
CA ILE A 637 -5.86 45.86 19.74
C ILE A 637 -4.72 44.92 19.35
N LEU A 638 -3.92 44.44 20.32
CA LEU A 638 -2.82 43.50 20.04
C LEU A 638 -3.31 42.17 19.44
N GLU A 639 -4.51 41.72 19.82
CA GLU A 639 -5.14 40.52 19.27
C GLU A 639 -5.47 40.63 17.77
N GLN A 640 -5.73 41.84 17.27
CA GLN A 640 -6.09 42.12 15.88
C GLN A 640 -4.87 42.32 14.96
N ILE A 641 -3.68 42.54 15.52
CA ILE A 641 -2.47 42.80 14.72
C ILE A 641 -1.96 41.50 14.08
N VAL A 642 -1.86 41.52 12.75
CA VAL A 642 -1.39 40.42 11.91
C VAL A 642 -0.19 40.84 11.07
N ASP A 643 0.70 39.89 10.81
CA ASP A 643 1.83 40.06 9.90
C ASP A 643 1.46 39.85 8.44
N LEU A 644 2.40 40.17 7.55
CA LEU A 644 2.24 40.00 6.10
C LEU A 644 1.92 38.55 5.67
N ASP A 645 2.26 37.54 6.47
CA ASP A 645 1.87 36.13 6.21
C ASP A 645 0.43 35.80 6.63
N GLY A 646 -0.31 36.78 7.14
CA GLY A 646 -1.68 36.66 7.64
C GLY A 646 -1.78 35.97 9.00
N GLN A 647 -0.67 35.79 9.72
CA GLN A 647 -0.65 35.21 11.06
C GLN A 647 -0.64 36.31 12.15
N PRO A 648 -1.20 36.05 13.34
CA PRO A 648 -1.07 36.96 14.48
C PRO A 648 0.40 37.22 14.81
N ILE A 649 0.74 38.47 15.13
CA ILE A 649 2.11 38.85 15.51
C ILE A 649 2.56 38.18 16.82
N ARG A 650 1.64 37.67 17.63
CA ARG A 650 1.89 37.11 18.97
C ARG A 650 2.67 35.79 18.95
N PRO A 651 3.42 35.44 20.02
CA PRO A 651 4.06 34.14 20.12
C PRO A 651 3.02 33.01 20.18
N TYR A 652 3.36 31.86 19.62
CA TYR A 652 2.59 30.62 19.65
C TYR A 652 3.37 29.45 20.25
N VAL A 653 2.63 28.41 20.63
CA VAL A 653 3.16 27.10 21.01
C VAL A 653 2.53 26.03 20.11
N ILE A 654 3.27 24.95 19.85
CA ILE A 654 2.77 23.85 19.03
C ILE A 654 2.09 22.83 19.95
N LEU A 655 0.76 22.72 19.84
CA LEU A 655 -0.06 21.72 20.54
C LEU A 655 -0.67 20.81 19.47
N ASP A 656 -0.49 19.50 19.59
CA ASP A 656 -1.03 18.50 18.64
C ASP A 656 -0.72 18.76 17.15
N ARG A 657 0.47 19.32 16.87
CA ARG A 657 0.94 19.73 15.52
C ARG A 657 0.20 20.94 14.91
N GLU A 658 -0.57 21.68 15.71
CA GLU A 658 -1.16 22.96 15.32
C GLU A 658 -0.56 24.12 16.14
N LYS A 659 -0.56 25.32 15.55
CA LYS A 659 -0.10 26.54 16.23
C LYS A 659 -1.21 27.08 17.13
N ALA A 660 -0.97 27.13 18.44
CA ALA A 660 -1.84 27.80 19.41
C ALA A 660 -1.19 29.12 19.87
N TYR A 661 -1.78 30.25 19.50
CA TYR A 661 -1.30 31.58 19.86
C TYR A 661 -1.60 31.92 21.32
N LEU A 662 -0.63 32.53 22.01
CA LEU A 662 -0.75 32.90 23.41
C LEU A 662 -1.64 34.14 23.58
N SER A 663 -2.36 34.21 24.69
CA SER A 663 -3.23 35.34 24.98
C SER A 663 -2.41 36.58 25.36
N PRO A 664 -2.84 37.80 24.99
CA PRO A 664 -2.10 39.05 25.23
C PRO A 664 -1.74 39.29 26.71
N ASP A 665 -2.59 38.84 27.63
CA ASP A 665 -2.41 38.96 29.09
C ASP A 665 -1.30 38.08 29.67
N SER A 666 -0.80 37.14 28.87
CA SER A 666 0.26 36.21 29.24
C SER A 666 1.57 36.46 28.49
N ILE A 667 1.70 37.61 27.81
CA ILE A 667 2.87 37.97 27.00
C ILE A 667 3.54 39.21 27.59
N ALA A 668 4.87 39.24 27.56
CA ALA A 668 5.65 40.45 27.79
C ALA A 668 6.47 40.79 26.54
N ILE A 669 6.52 42.08 26.19
CA ILE A 669 7.24 42.57 25.02
C ILE A 669 8.52 43.27 25.48
N PHE A 670 9.65 42.84 24.96
CA PHE A 670 10.99 43.33 25.23
C PHE A 670 11.56 44.05 24.00
N ASN A 671 12.68 44.71 24.18
CA ASN A 671 13.59 45.00 23.07
C ASN A 671 14.14 43.68 22.50
N TRP A 672 14.15 43.53 21.17
CA TRP A 672 14.62 42.32 20.51
C TRP A 672 16.07 41.92 20.87
N GLN A 673 16.97 42.90 21.08
CA GLN A 673 18.36 42.66 21.48
C GLN A 673 18.45 42.15 22.92
N GLU A 674 17.65 42.73 23.82
CA GLU A 674 17.55 42.29 25.21
C GLU A 674 17.05 40.85 25.28
N LEU A 675 16.06 40.48 24.47
CA LEU A 675 15.52 39.12 24.48
C LEU A 675 16.55 38.07 24.02
N ILE A 676 17.39 38.40 23.03
CA ILE A 676 18.51 37.55 22.60
C ILE A 676 19.58 37.48 23.70
N ARG A 677 19.91 38.62 24.35
CA ARG A 677 20.88 38.69 25.45
C ARG A 677 20.47 37.81 26.63
N LEU A 678 19.18 37.79 26.96
CA LEU A 678 18.60 36.92 28.00
C LEU A 678 18.55 35.44 27.60
N GLY A 679 18.74 35.13 26.31
CA GLY A 679 18.59 33.77 25.76
C GLY A 679 17.15 33.27 25.80
N LEU A 680 16.16 34.17 25.75
CA LEU A 680 14.73 33.87 25.89
C LEU A 680 13.96 33.88 24.57
N GLY A 681 14.59 34.33 23.49
CA GLY A 681 13.97 34.37 22.19
C GLY A 681 15.00 34.27 21.07
N ARG A 682 14.49 33.94 19.89
CA ARG A 682 15.26 33.83 18.65
C ARG A 682 14.62 34.69 17.58
N LEU A 683 15.42 35.16 16.63
CA LEU A 683 14.92 35.97 15.52
C LEU A 683 14.09 35.08 14.59
N THR A 684 12.79 35.35 14.43
CA THR A 684 11.90 34.51 13.61
C THR A 684 11.53 35.15 12.29
N ARG A 685 11.54 36.49 12.23
CA ARG A 685 11.34 37.24 10.99
C ARG A 685 12.03 38.59 11.02
N ILE A 686 12.18 39.17 9.84
CA ILE A 686 12.66 40.54 9.66
C ILE A 686 11.73 41.25 8.67
N ASN A 687 11.08 42.33 9.13
CA ASN A 687 10.33 43.23 8.26
C ASN A 687 11.27 44.31 7.73
N VAL A 688 11.11 44.67 6.46
CA VAL A 688 11.99 45.61 5.77
C VAL A 688 11.14 46.55 4.95
N GLN A 689 11.39 47.84 5.14
CA GLN A 689 10.84 48.90 4.30
C GLN A 689 11.88 49.31 3.26
N THR A 690 11.45 49.55 2.03
CA THR A 690 12.33 49.92 0.92
C THR A 690 12.12 51.37 0.51
N SER A 691 13.21 52.03 0.14
CA SER A 691 13.21 53.41 -0.38
C SER A 691 12.73 53.49 -1.84
N SER A 692 12.81 52.37 -2.57
CA SER A 692 12.47 52.24 -3.99
C SER A 692 11.11 51.56 -4.19
N GLY A 693 10.42 51.90 -5.28
CA GLY A 693 9.17 51.25 -5.70
C GLY A 693 9.35 49.85 -6.33
N ASP A 694 10.57 49.31 -6.39
CA ASP A 694 10.88 48.01 -7.02
C ASP A 694 11.12 46.92 -5.96
N ILE A 695 10.13 46.74 -5.08
CA ILE A 695 10.15 45.79 -3.94
C ILE A 695 10.33 44.34 -4.43
N VAL A 696 9.73 44.03 -5.59
CA VAL A 696 9.78 42.69 -6.20
C VAL A 696 11.20 42.29 -6.57
N ASN A 697 11.99 43.19 -7.16
CA ASN A 697 13.36 42.90 -7.56
C ASN A 697 14.27 42.63 -6.36
N ILE A 698 14.08 43.39 -5.27
CA ILE A 698 14.77 43.17 -3.99
C ILE A 698 14.39 41.79 -3.43
N ALA A 699 13.11 41.43 -3.44
CA ALA A 699 12.67 40.11 -3.00
C ALA A 699 13.26 38.98 -3.85
N VAL A 700 13.28 39.12 -5.18
CA VAL A 700 13.91 38.14 -6.09
C VAL A 700 15.40 38.01 -5.79
N LYS A 701 16.11 39.12 -5.54
CA LYS A 701 17.52 39.13 -5.16
C LYS A 701 17.76 38.42 -3.82
N LEU A 702 16.94 38.69 -2.80
CA LEU A 702 17.03 38.06 -1.48
C LEU A 702 16.74 36.55 -1.55
N VAL A 703 15.69 36.15 -2.25
CA VAL A 703 15.33 34.73 -2.43
C VAL A 703 16.41 34.00 -3.24
N SER A 704 16.93 34.63 -4.30
CA SER A 704 17.98 34.03 -5.14
C SER A 704 19.29 33.87 -4.39
N LYS A 705 19.70 34.89 -3.63
CA LYS A 705 20.98 34.92 -2.89
C LYS A 705 20.92 34.05 -1.63
N TRP A 706 19.82 34.10 -0.88
CA TRP A 706 19.77 33.55 0.48
C TRP A 706 18.76 32.41 0.69
N ARG A 707 17.93 32.09 -0.32
CA ARG A 707 16.97 30.96 -0.30
C ARG A 707 15.91 31.02 0.82
N PHE A 708 15.66 32.18 1.42
CA PHE A 708 14.58 32.39 2.39
C PHE A 708 13.21 32.60 1.72
N PHE A 709 12.14 32.50 2.51
CA PHE A 709 10.81 32.91 2.06
C PHE A 709 10.67 34.41 2.27
N VAL A 710 10.18 35.11 1.25
CA VAL A 710 10.00 36.55 1.29
C VAL A 710 8.56 36.88 0.92
N TYR A 711 7.78 37.36 1.88
CA TYR A 711 6.47 37.94 1.62
C TYR A 711 6.67 39.38 1.16
N VAL A 712 6.00 39.76 0.09
CA VAL A 712 6.06 41.09 -0.50
C VAL A 712 4.65 41.64 -0.58
N SER A 713 4.48 42.88 -0.13
CA SER A 713 3.26 43.64 -0.36
C SER A 713 3.57 44.95 -1.06
N ASP A 714 2.82 45.22 -2.13
CA ASP A 714 2.81 46.50 -2.86
C ASP A 714 1.68 47.44 -2.39
N GLY A 715 1.02 47.12 -1.28
CA GLY A 715 -0.16 47.85 -0.78
C GLY A 715 -1.50 47.38 -1.35
N SER A 716 -1.52 46.42 -2.28
CA SER A 716 -2.73 45.86 -2.87
C SER A 716 -2.92 44.38 -2.55
N GLU A 717 -1.88 43.57 -2.75
CA GLU A 717 -1.91 42.14 -2.43
C GLU A 717 -0.59 41.70 -1.81
N VAL A 718 -0.63 40.59 -1.07
CA VAL A 718 0.58 39.93 -0.58
C VAL A 718 0.94 38.80 -1.54
N ARG A 719 2.20 38.78 -1.99
CA ARG A 719 2.79 37.71 -2.77
C ARG A 719 3.93 37.06 -1.98
N LEU A 720 3.96 35.74 -1.95
CA LEU A 720 5.05 34.97 -1.40
C LEU A 720 6.04 34.64 -2.52
N PHE A 721 7.28 35.10 -2.37
CA PHE A 721 8.42 34.71 -3.20
C PHE A 721 9.23 33.65 -2.47
N TYR A 722 9.54 32.59 -3.19
CA TYR A 722 10.28 31.47 -2.65
C TYR A 722 11.09 30.78 -3.74
N TYR A 723 12.19 30.17 -3.33
CA TYR A 723 13.00 29.40 -4.25
C TYR A 723 12.27 28.09 -4.57
N ARG A 724 11.85 27.92 -5.83
CA ARG A 724 11.13 26.73 -6.26
C ARG A 724 11.86 26.07 -7.43
N LYS A 725 12.01 24.77 -7.32
CA LYS A 725 12.22 23.92 -8.50
C LYS A 725 10.86 23.70 -9.11
N ASP A 726 10.46 24.49 -10.10
CA ASP A 726 9.13 24.35 -10.72
C ASP A 726 9.07 23.06 -11.56
N PRO A 727 8.36 22.00 -11.14
CA PRO A 727 8.19 20.81 -11.97
C PRO A 727 7.21 21.05 -13.12
N THR A 728 6.63 22.24 -13.20
CA THR A 728 5.35 22.52 -13.87
C THR A 728 5.44 22.77 -15.36
N LEU A 729 6.61 22.74 -16.01
CA LEU A 729 6.69 23.19 -17.41
C LEU A 729 7.59 22.42 -18.37
N ALA A 730 7.87 21.13 -18.12
CA ALA A 730 8.47 20.32 -19.17
C ALA A 730 7.95 18.87 -19.22
N GLY A 731 7.16 18.55 -20.24
CA GLY A 731 6.84 17.19 -20.68
C GLY A 731 5.58 16.53 -20.09
N GLY A 732 5.16 16.91 -18.88
CA GLY A 732 4.04 16.24 -18.17
C GLY A 732 2.67 16.34 -18.85
N SER A 733 2.36 17.46 -19.52
CA SER A 733 1.07 17.66 -20.21
C SER A 733 0.92 16.81 -21.47
N ALA A 734 2.03 16.40 -22.10
CA ALA A 734 2.01 15.55 -23.31
C ALA A 734 1.81 14.07 -22.98
N ILE A 735 2.05 13.66 -21.72
CA ILE A 735 1.97 12.26 -21.28
C ILE A 735 0.57 11.64 -21.51
N PRO A 736 -0.54 12.25 -21.03
CA PRO A 736 -1.87 11.67 -21.24
C PRO A 736 -2.23 11.55 -22.72
N MET A 737 -1.83 12.53 -23.54
CA MET A 737 -2.08 12.52 -24.98
C MET A 737 -1.37 11.34 -25.67
N LEU A 738 -0.10 11.09 -25.35
CA LEU A 738 0.66 9.97 -25.88
C LEU A 738 0.06 8.60 -25.47
N LEU A 739 -0.38 8.46 -24.21
CA LEU A 739 -1.01 7.24 -23.73
C LEU A 739 -2.33 6.94 -24.46
N VAL A 740 -3.16 7.97 -24.67
CA VAL A 740 -4.42 7.84 -25.42
C VAL A 740 -4.16 7.47 -26.87
N LEU A 741 -3.24 8.16 -27.55
CA LEU A 741 -2.92 7.91 -28.96
C LEU A 741 -2.45 6.47 -29.18
N VAL A 742 -1.64 5.94 -28.28
CA VAL A 742 -1.10 4.58 -28.43
C VAL A 742 -2.11 3.53 -27.98
N GLY A 743 -2.90 3.80 -26.94
CA GLY A 743 -4.06 2.96 -26.61
C GLY A 743 -5.01 2.80 -27.80
N LEU A 744 -5.28 3.89 -28.52
CA LEU A 744 -6.09 3.88 -29.75
C LEU A 744 -5.42 3.10 -30.90
N ASN A 745 -4.10 3.25 -31.11
CA ASN A 745 -3.39 2.51 -32.15
C ASN A 745 -3.33 0.99 -31.86
N VAL A 746 -3.04 0.61 -30.60
CA VAL A 746 -3.08 -0.79 -30.17
C VAL A 746 -4.48 -1.37 -30.32
N LEU A 747 -5.52 -0.63 -29.92
CA LEU A 747 -6.92 -1.02 -30.11
C LEU A 747 -7.25 -1.23 -31.60
N ALA A 748 -6.84 -0.32 -32.48
CA ALA A 748 -7.07 -0.43 -33.92
C ALA A 748 -6.36 -1.66 -34.52
N CYS A 749 -5.08 -1.88 -34.17
CA CYS A 749 -4.30 -3.01 -34.64
C CYS A 749 -4.87 -4.36 -34.17
N THR A 750 -5.26 -4.45 -32.90
CA THR A 750 -5.82 -5.66 -32.30
C THR A 750 -7.24 -5.94 -32.80
N LEU A 751 -8.07 -4.91 -33.01
CA LEU A 751 -9.38 -5.05 -33.67
C LEU A 751 -9.23 -5.61 -35.08
N ASN A 752 -8.37 -5.02 -35.92
CA ASN A 752 -8.11 -5.52 -37.28
C ASN A 752 -7.64 -6.98 -37.26
N ALA A 753 -6.84 -7.37 -36.26
CA ALA A 753 -6.43 -8.75 -36.08
C ALA A 753 -7.61 -9.69 -35.80
N VAL A 754 -8.59 -9.28 -34.99
CA VAL A 754 -9.80 -10.07 -34.71
C VAL A 754 -10.66 -10.24 -35.96
N TYR A 755 -10.85 -9.18 -36.76
CA TYR A 755 -11.66 -9.26 -37.99
C TYR A 755 -11.05 -10.18 -39.04
N GLU A 756 -9.74 -10.12 -39.23
CA GLU A 756 -9.05 -11.01 -40.16
C GLU A 756 -9.09 -12.48 -39.72
N ARG A 757 -9.14 -12.73 -38.40
CA ARG A 757 -9.09 -14.07 -37.78
C ARG A 757 -10.46 -14.71 -37.54
N ARG A 758 -11.55 -14.14 -38.07
CA ARG A 758 -12.91 -14.65 -37.82
C ARG A 758 -13.09 -16.14 -38.12
N LYS A 759 -12.53 -16.63 -39.23
CA LYS A 759 -12.62 -18.04 -39.62
C LYS A 759 -11.83 -18.95 -38.67
N GLU A 760 -10.65 -18.51 -38.22
CA GLU A 760 -9.80 -19.25 -37.27
C GLU A 760 -10.43 -19.29 -35.87
N ILE A 761 -11.01 -18.17 -35.41
CA ILE A 761 -11.77 -18.08 -34.16
C ILE A 761 -12.97 -19.03 -34.18
N ALA A 762 -13.68 -19.10 -35.31
CA ALA A 762 -14.78 -20.04 -35.49
C ALA A 762 -14.30 -21.50 -35.43
N THR A 763 -13.18 -21.84 -36.07
CA THR A 763 -12.57 -23.18 -35.96
C THR A 763 -12.18 -23.54 -34.53
N LEU A 764 -11.55 -22.62 -33.79
CA LEU A 764 -11.19 -22.83 -32.38
C LEU A 764 -12.43 -23.12 -31.52
N SER A 765 -13.52 -22.40 -31.76
CA SER A 765 -14.79 -22.65 -31.07
C SER A 765 -15.40 -24.00 -31.44
N LEU A 766 -15.31 -24.41 -32.71
CA LEU A 766 -15.82 -25.71 -33.19
C LEU A 766 -15.01 -26.89 -32.64
N VAL A 767 -13.72 -26.69 -32.37
CA VAL A 767 -12.83 -27.66 -31.71
C VAL A 767 -13.11 -27.75 -30.20
N GLY A 768 -13.99 -26.89 -29.67
CA GLY A 768 -14.46 -26.94 -28.28
C GLY A 768 -13.77 -25.96 -27.33
N LEU A 769 -13.00 -24.98 -27.83
CA LEU A 769 -12.51 -23.90 -26.97
C LEU A 769 -13.68 -23.01 -26.52
N ASN A 770 -13.72 -22.73 -25.21
CA ASN A 770 -14.67 -21.80 -24.62
C ASN A 770 -14.40 -20.36 -25.14
N PRO A 771 -15.44 -19.55 -25.44
CA PRO A 771 -15.29 -18.12 -25.72
C PRO A 771 -14.36 -17.35 -24.77
N SER A 772 -14.34 -17.70 -23.47
CA SER A 772 -13.41 -17.09 -22.49
C SER A 772 -11.95 -17.47 -22.76
N GLN A 773 -11.66 -18.71 -23.14
CA GLN A 773 -10.32 -19.18 -23.51
C GLN A 773 -9.81 -18.46 -24.76
N ILE A 774 -10.69 -18.23 -25.75
CA ILE A 774 -10.34 -17.45 -26.95
C ILE A 774 -9.99 -16.01 -26.56
N SER A 775 -10.75 -15.39 -25.66
CA SER A 775 -10.44 -14.05 -25.13
C SER A 775 -9.08 -14.00 -24.42
N TYR A 776 -8.75 -15.03 -23.60
CA TYR A 776 -7.46 -15.09 -22.91
C TYR A 776 -6.27 -15.19 -23.88
N ILE A 777 -6.42 -15.84 -25.04
CA ILE A 777 -5.36 -15.89 -26.07
C ILE A 777 -5.03 -14.47 -26.55
N PHE A 778 -6.03 -13.65 -26.85
CA PHE A 778 -5.81 -12.27 -27.31
C PHE A 778 -5.20 -11.38 -26.23
N LEU A 779 -5.61 -11.53 -24.97
CA LEU A 779 -5.03 -10.80 -23.84
C LEU A 779 -3.57 -11.23 -23.58
N ALA A 780 -3.25 -12.51 -23.72
CA ALA A 780 -1.89 -13.03 -23.60
C ALA A 780 -0.99 -12.56 -24.77
N GLU A 781 -1.50 -12.50 -26.00
CA GLU A 781 -0.79 -11.91 -27.15
C GLU A 781 -0.43 -10.44 -26.87
N ALA A 782 -1.39 -9.66 -26.39
CA ALA A 782 -1.21 -8.24 -26.09
C ALA A 782 -0.23 -8.01 -24.93
N GLY A 783 -0.35 -8.79 -23.85
CA GLY A 783 0.54 -8.69 -22.68
C GLY A 783 1.99 -9.05 -23.02
N LEU A 784 2.22 -10.07 -23.83
CA LEU A 784 3.56 -10.51 -24.21
C LEU A 784 4.25 -9.49 -25.14
N VAL A 785 3.54 -8.96 -26.13
CA VAL A 785 4.08 -7.90 -27.02
C VAL A 785 4.29 -6.59 -26.25
N ALA A 786 3.40 -6.26 -25.31
CA ALA A 786 3.54 -5.07 -24.48
C ALA A 786 4.79 -5.13 -23.60
N PHE A 787 5.01 -6.26 -22.91
CA PHE A 787 6.20 -6.46 -22.08
C PHE A 787 7.50 -6.33 -22.88
N ILE A 788 7.60 -7.03 -24.02
CA ILE A 788 8.79 -6.98 -24.87
C ILE A 788 8.99 -5.56 -25.42
N GLY A 789 7.92 -4.93 -25.93
CA GLY A 789 7.96 -3.59 -26.51
C GLY A 789 8.33 -2.51 -25.49
N SER A 790 7.85 -2.64 -24.25
CA SER A 790 8.14 -1.67 -23.19
C SER A 790 9.55 -1.79 -22.65
N VAL A 791 10.07 -3.00 -22.46
CA VAL A 791 11.44 -3.18 -21.97
C VAL A 791 12.45 -2.67 -23.02
N ILE A 792 12.25 -3.02 -24.29
CA ILE A 792 13.12 -2.54 -25.39
C ILE A 792 12.95 -1.03 -25.60
N GLY A 793 11.72 -0.52 -25.60
CA GLY A 793 11.44 0.91 -25.74
C GLY A 793 12.05 1.75 -24.63
N TYR A 794 12.05 1.26 -23.39
CA TYR A 794 12.67 1.94 -22.26
C TYR A 794 14.19 1.97 -22.39
N LEU A 795 14.80 0.86 -22.83
CA LEU A 795 16.23 0.78 -23.11
C LEU A 795 16.67 1.81 -24.17
N PHE A 796 15.92 1.95 -25.27
CA PHE A 796 16.17 3.01 -26.25
C PHE A 796 15.88 4.40 -25.69
N GLY A 797 14.85 4.54 -24.85
CA GLY A 797 14.47 5.80 -24.21
C GLY A 797 15.56 6.35 -23.30
N LEU A 798 16.28 5.47 -22.58
CA LEU A 798 17.45 5.83 -21.77
C LEU A 798 18.59 6.39 -22.63
N GLY A 799 18.88 5.79 -23.79
CA GLY A 799 19.92 6.28 -24.71
C GLY A 799 19.49 7.47 -25.58
N GLY A 800 18.20 7.80 -25.57
CA GLY A 800 17.60 8.85 -26.40
C GLY A 800 18.22 10.23 -26.20
N PRO A 801 18.33 10.75 -24.95
CA PRO A 801 18.93 12.05 -24.68
C PRO A 801 20.38 12.17 -25.21
N ARG A 802 21.25 11.19 -24.94
CA ARG A 802 22.63 11.19 -25.48
C ARG A 802 22.68 11.17 -27.00
N LEU A 803 21.81 10.40 -27.64
CA LEU A 803 21.70 10.35 -29.09
C LEU A 803 21.23 11.70 -29.67
N LEU A 804 20.27 12.35 -29.03
CA LEU A 804 19.78 13.67 -29.45
C LEU A 804 20.84 14.75 -29.27
N LEU A 805 21.56 14.74 -28.13
CA LEU A 805 22.64 15.68 -27.87
C LEU A 805 23.79 15.54 -28.87
N SER A 806 24.18 14.32 -29.23
CA SER A 806 25.24 14.10 -30.25
C SER A 806 24.84 14.57 -31.65
N LEU A 807 23.54 14.68 -31.93
CA LEU A 807 22.98 15.22 -33.17
C LEU A 807 22.75 16.75 -33.13
N GLY A 808 23.19 17.45 -32.08
CA GLY A 808 22.99 18.88 -31.91
C GLY A 808 21.62 19.26 -31.33
N GLY A 809 20.96 18.33 -30.65
CA GLY A 809 19.68 18.55 -29.96
C GLY A 809 19.80 19.48 -28.74
N PRO A 810 18.67 19.89 -28.16
CA PRO A 810 18.63 20.87 -27.08
C PRO A 810 19.27 20.37 -25.78
N GLY A 811 20.16 21.18 -25.19
CA GLY A 811 20.94 20.87 -23.97
C GLY A 811 20.15 20.78 -22.66
N PHE A 812 18.83 20.88 -22.67
CA PHE A 812 17.98 20.71 -21.47
C PHE A 812 17.49 19.27 -21.27
N LEU A 813 17.87 18.34 -22.17
CA LEU A 813 17.54 16.93 -22.07
C LEU A 813 18.63 16.20 -21.31
N THR A 814 18.29 15.55 -20.20
CA THR A 814 19.24 14.76 -19.42
C THR A 814 18.80 13.31 -19.31
N GLU A 815 19.74 12.44 -19.00
CA GLU A 815 19.39 11.05 -18.77
C GLU A 815 18.68 10.91 -17.42
N LYS A 816 17.38 10.64 -17.47
CA LYS A 816 16.63 10.27 -16.27
C LYS A 816 16.83 8.79 -15.96
N VAL A 817 17.90 8.49 -15.25
CA VAL A 817 18.20 7.15 -14.76
C VAL A 817 17.48 6.94 -13.42
N SER A 818 16.23 6.46 -13.46
CA SER A 818 15.48 6.12 -12.24
C SER A 818 14.83 4.75 -12.34
N TRP A 819 15.07 3.95 -11.32
CA TRP A 819 14.55 2.58 -11.24
C TRP A 819 13.03 2.57 -11.10
N THR A 820 12.46 3.54 -10.37
CA THR A 820 11.02 3.67 -10.15
C THR A 820 10.29 3.88 -11.46
N TRP A 821 10.81 4.79 -12.29
CA TRP A 821 10.29 5.07 -13.62
C TRP A 821 10.46 3.88 -14.54
N SER A 822 11.57 3.12 -14.48
CA SER A 822 11.73 1.93 -15.32
C SER A 822 10.59 0.91 -15.13
N VAL A 823 10.22 0.62 -13.89
CA VAL A 823 9.12 -0.31 -13.56
C VAL A 823 7.76 0.33 -13.87
N ALA A 824 7.56 1.60 -13.51
CA ALA A 824 6.29 2.29 -13.71
C ALA A 824 5.91 2.40 -15.18
N VAL A 825 6.87 2.74 -16.07
CA VAL A 825 6.61 2.85 -17.51
C VAL A 825 6.24 1.50 -18.11
N ILE A 826 6.92 0.42 -17.70
CA ILE A 826 6.63 -0.94 -18.18
C ILE A 826 5.24 -1.38 -17.74
N LEU A 827 4.88 -1.21 -16.45
CA LEU A 827 3.56 -1.56 -15.95
C LEU A 827 2.45 -0.72 -16.61
N MET A 828 2.69 0.58 -16.82
CA MET A 828 1.75 1.46 -17.48
C MET A 828 1.53 1.06 -18.95
N ALA A 829 2.60 0.77 -19.70
CA ALA A 829 2.51 0.30 -21.08
C ALA A 829 1.77 -1.05 -21.19
N MET A 830 2.04 -1.97 -20.26
CA MET A 830 1.31 -3.24 -20.16
C MET A 830 -0.18 -3.00 -19.88
N PHE A 831 -0.51 -2.11 -18.93
CA PHE A 831 -1.89 -1.78 -18.58
C PHE A 831 -2.65 -1.18 -19.77
N VAL A 832 -2.05 -0.21 -20.49
CA VAL A 832 -2.67 0.41 -21.67
C VAL A 832 -2.89 -0.62 -22.77
N SER A 833 -1.90 -1.46 -23.06
CA SER A 833 -2.01 -2.50 -24.11
C SER A 833 -3.07 -3.55 -23.79
N ILE A 834 -3.09 -4.05 -22.55
CA ILE A 834 -4.08 -5.04 -22.09
C ILE A 834 -5.48 -4.42 -22.14
N SER A 835 -5.66 -3.21 -21.62
CA SER A 835 -6.94 -2.49 -21.62
C SER A 835 -7.46 -2.25 -23.03
N ALA A 836 -6.59 -1.79 -23.94
CA ALA A 836 -6.92 -1.63 -25.35
C ALA A 836 -7.32 -2.95 -26.02
N SER A 837 -6.82 -4.09 -25.53
CA SER A 837 -7.09 -5.41 -26.08
C SER A 837 -8.35 -6.08 -25.54
N VAL A 838 -8.94 -5.57 -24.45
CA VAL A 838 -10.18 -6.12 -23.85
C VAL A 838 -11.34 -6.09 -24.84
N ILE A 839 -11.56 -4.95 -25.50
CA ILE A 839 -12.66 -4.78 -26.45
C ILE A 839 -12.55 -5.78 -27.64
N PRO A 840 -11.40 -5.88 -28.34
CA PRO A 840 -11.21 -6.91 -29.35
C PRO A 840 -11.35 -8.34 -28.81
N ALA A 841 -10.86 -8.63 -27.60
CA ALA A 841 -10.92 -9.96 -27.01
C ALA A 841 -12.38 -10.39 -26.72
N ILE A 842 -13.21 -9.48 -26.18
CA ILE A 842 -14.65 -9.68 -26.02
C ILE A 842 -15.32 -9.85 -27.39
N LYS A 843 -14.92 -9.05 -28.39
CA LYS A 843 -15.48 -9.18 -29.73
C LYS A 843 -15.13 -10.52 -30.38
N ALA A 844 -13.91 -11.02 -30.18
CA ALA A 844 -13.49 -12.34 -30.63
C ALA A 844 -14.31 -13.46 -29.98
N SER A 845 -14.57 -13.36 -28.67
CA SER A 845 -15.38 -14.36 -27.96
C SER A 845 -16.84 -14.38 -28.45
N THR A 846 -17.43 -13.23 -28.76
CA THR A 846 -18.79 -13.17 -29.32
C THR A 846 -18.89 -13.67 -30.77
N ILE A 847 -17.82 -13.53 -31.56
CA ILE A 847 -17.76 -14.09 -32.93
C ILE A 847 -17.65 -15.62 -32.89
N ALA A 848 -17.02 -16.17 -31.85
CA ALA A 848 -16.88 -17.59 -31.63
C ALA A 848 -18.22 -18.28 -31.31
N THR A 849 -19.18 -17.58 -30.72
CA THR A 849 -20.52 -18.13 -30.46
C THR A 849 -21.26 -18.33 -31.79
N PRO A 850 -21.52 -19.58 -32.24
CA PRO A 850 -22.18 -19.80 -33.51
C PRO A 850 -23.62 -19.26 -33.43
N LYS A 851 -23.92 -18.21 -34.21
CA LYS A 851 -25.31 -17.91 -34.54
C LYS A 851 -25.80 -19.07 -35.42
N LEU A 852 -26.58 -19.98 -34.85
CA LEU A 852 -27.38 -20.93 -35.63
C LEU A 852 -28.07 -20.13 -36.75
N PRO A 853 -27.95 -20.53 -38.04
CA PRO A 853 -28.65 -19.86 -39.12
C PRO A 853 -30.15 -20.11 -38.96
N LEU A 854 -30.81 -19.26 -38.18
CA LEU A 854 -32.25 -19.32 -37.92
C LEU A 854 -33.09 -18.84 -39.12
N LYS A 855 -32.48 -18.51 -40.26
CA LYS A 855 -33.18 -18.04 -41.46
C LYS A 855 -33.31 -19.17 -42.48
N TRP A 856 -34.55 -19.61 -42.71
CA TRP A 856 -34.90 -20.54 -43.78
C TRP A 856 -34.68 -19.85 -45.14
N LYS A 857 -33.94 -20.50 -46.04
CA LYS A 857 -33.83 -20.05 -47.43
C LYS A 857 -35.02 -20.61 -48.20
N LEU A 858 -35.75 -19.72 -48.90
CA LEU A 858 -36.77 -20.14 -49.85
C LEU A 858 -36.09 -20.44 -51.17
N ASP A 859 -36.00 -21.72 -51.52
CA ASP A 859 -35.49 -22.15 -52.82
C ASP A 859 -36.70 -22.55 -53.69
N TYR A 860 -36.86 -21.90 -54.85
CA TYR A 860 -37.88 -22.30 -55.82
C TYR A 860 -37.34 -23.46 -56.64
N LEU A 861 -37.79 -24.68 -56.36
CA LEU A 861 -37.45 -25.89 -57.12
C LEU A 861 -38.73 -26.54 -57.66
N PRO A 862 -38.89 -26.66 -59.00
CA PRO A 862 -40.13 -27.14 -59.60
C PRO A 862 -40.16 -28.68 -59.62
N ALA A 863 -41.09 -29.29 -58.89
CA ALA A 863 -41.54 -30.66 -59.16
C ALA A 863 -42.89 -30.70 -59.91
N THR A 864 -43.70 -29.65 -59.75
CA THR A 864 -44.96 -29.34 -60.46
C THR A 864 -45.23 -27.83 -60.26
N LYS A 865 -45.88 -27.15 -61.20
CA LYS A 865 -45.83 -25.68 -61.37
C LYS A 865 -46.30 -24.78 -60.20
N ASP A 866 -46.78 -25.33 -59.06
CA ASP A 866 -47.40 -24.55 -57.97
C ASP A 866 -46.93 -24.91 -56.53
N THR A 867 -45.72 -25.47 -56.36
CA THR A 867 -45.20 -25.93 -55.04
C THR A 867 -43.90 -25.21 -54.65
N TRP A 868 -43.81 -24.70 -53.43
CA TRP A 868 -42.60 -24.11 -52.84
C TRP A 868 -41.91 -25.09 -51.89
N LEU A 869 -40.61 -25.32 -52.07
CA LEU A 869 -39.81 -26.20 -51.21
C LEU A 869 -38.94 -25.38 -50.25
N LEU A 870 -38.98 -25.71 -48.96
CA LEU A 870 -38.11 -25.14 -47.94
C LEU A 870 -37.28 -26.24 -47.28
N HIS A 871 -35.96 -26.09 -47.35
CA HIS A 871 -35.07 -26.93 -46.56
C HIS A 871 -35.08 -26.47 -45.09
N ILE A 872 -35.50 -27.34 -44.17
CA ILE A 872 -35.49 -27.06 -42.74
C ILE A 872 -34.11 -27.48 -42.19
N PRO A 873 -33.30 -26.56 -41.64
CA PRO A 873 -31.93 -26.85 -41.18
C PRO A 873 -31.95 -27.54 -39.81
N GLN A 874 -32.72 -28.63 -39.69
CA GLN A 874 -32.87 -29.42 -38.49
C GLN A 874 -32.84 -30.91 -38.85
N LEU A 875 -32.03 -31.65 -38.10
CA LEU A 875 -31.90 -33.10 -38.24
C LEU A 875 -32.69 -33.79 -37.13
N VAL A 876 -33.36 -34.90 -37.45
CA VAL A 876 -34.09 -35.74 -36.48
C VAL A 876 -33.43 -37.11 -36.43
N SER A 877 -33.04 -37.58 -35.25
CA SER A 877 -32.44 -38.91 -35.13
C SER A 877 -33.47 -40.02 -35.34
N GLN A 878 -33.02 -41.23 -35.71
CA GLN A 878 -33.92 -42.38 -35.87
C GLN A 878 -34.72 -42.73 -34.60
N ILE A 879 -34.14 -42.50 -33.42
CA ILE A 879 -34.76 -42.76 -32.12
C ILE A 879 -35.86 -41.71 -31.82
N GLU A 880 -35.63 -40.47 -32.26
CA GLU A 880 -36.57 -39.37 -32.05
C GLU A 880 -37.70 -39.34 -33.08
N LEU A 881 -37.57 -40.01 -34.24
CA LEU A 881 -38.51 -39.91 -35.36
C LEU A 881 -39.97 -40.18 -34.96
N LYS A 882 -40.22 -41.24 -34.17
CA LYS A 882 -41.56 -41.59 -33.68
C LYS A 882 -42.13 -40.51 -32.75
N HIS A 883 -41.28 -39.92 -31.91
CA HIS A 883 -41.64 -38.86 -30.97
C HIS A 883 -41.87 -37.53 -31.68
N PHE A 884 -41.08 -37.24 -32.70
CA PHE A 884 -41.22 -36.07 -33.56
C PHE A 884 -42.57 -36.05 -34.26
N PHE A 885 -42.97 -37.15 -34.92
CA PHE A 885 -44.30 -37.23 -35.55
C PHE A 885 -45.45 -37.12 -34.54
N ARG A 886 -45.32 -37.77 -33.37
CA ARG A 886 -46.32 -37.67 -32.30
C ARG A 886 -46.44 -36.24 -31.75
N PHE A 887 -45.32 -35.54 -31.59
CA PHE A 887 -45.29 -34.14 -31.16
C PHE A 887 -45.99 -33.24 -32.18
N ILE A 888 -45.64 -33.36 -33.47
CA ILE A 888 -46.25 -32.55 -34.54
C ILE A 888 -47.75 -32.83 -34.63
N GLN A 889 -48.18 -34.09 -34.54
CA GLN A 889 -49.60 -34.46 -34.52
C GLN A 889 -50.33 -33.85 -33.30
N GLY A 890 -49.79 -34.00 -32.09
CA GLY A 890 -50.39 -33.42 -30.88
C GLY A 890 -50.48 -31.90 -30.93
N GLN A 891 -49.53 -31.22 -31.57
CA GLN A 891 -49.61 -29.78 -31.79
C GLN A 891 -50.73 -29.42 -32.78
N PHE A 892 -50.93 -30.17 -33.86
CA PHE A 892 -52.06 -29.95 -34.77
C PHE A 892 -53.42 -30.18 -34.11
N GLU A 893 -53.53 -31.17 -33.22
CA GLU A 893 -54.75 -31.42 -32.41
C GLU A 893 -55.01 -30.28 -31.40
N GLU A 894 -53.97 -29.71 -30.78
CA GLU A 894 -54.07 -28.54 -29.89
C GLU A 894 -54.61 -27.29 -30.63
N PHE A 895 -54.19 -27.09 -31.89
CA PHE A 895 -54.74 -26.03 -32.77
C PHE A 895 -56.21 -26.25 -33.14
N GLN A 896 -56.73 -27.49 -33.14
CA GLN A 896 -58.14 -27.79 -33.43
C GLN A 896 -59.07 -27.56 -32.22
N LEU A 897 -58.58 -27.76 -30.99
CA LEU A 897 -59.39 -27.64 -29.77
C LEU A 897 -59.75 -26.18 -29.42
N LEU A 898 -58.93 -25.21 -29.84
CA LEU A 898 -59.14 -23.78 -29.65
C LEU A 898 -60.09 -23.21 -30.73
N ARG A 899 -61.41 -23.43 -30.57
CA ARG A 899 -62.46 -23.04 -31.54
C ARG A 899 -62.51 -21.54 -31.92
N THR A 900 -61.77 -20.67 -31.24
CA THR A 900 -61.82 -19.19 -31.36
C THR A 900 -60.64 -18.56 -32.12
N ILE A 901 -59.67 -19.34 -32.63
CA ILE A 901 -58.50 -18.77 -33.32
C ILE A 901 -58.70 -18.77 -34.84
N PRO A 902 -58.36 -17.67 -35.56
CA PRO A 902 -58.47 -17.57 -37.02
C PRO A 902 -57.50 -18.46 -37.81
N GLU A 903 -56.56 -19.14 -37.15
CA GLU A 903 -55.51 -19.99 -37.73
C GLU A 903 -55.77 -21.46 -37.35
N LYS A 904 -55.82 -22.36 -38.35
CA LYS A 904 -56.06 -23.79 -38.15
C LYS A 904 -55.08 -24.63 -38.97
N MET A 905 -54.49 -25.66 -38.35
CA MET A 905 -53.73 -26.70 -39.04
C MET A 905 -54.41 -28.05 -38.86
N GLU A 906 -54.67 -28.74 -39.96
CA GLU A 906 -55.33 -30.04 -39.97
C GLU A 906 -54.38 -31.10 -40.51
N PHE A 907 -54.11 -32.12 -39.69
CA PHE A 907 -53.41 -33.33 -40.11
C PHE A 907 -54.29 -34.13 -41.08
N LYS A 908 -53.71 -34.62 -42.20
CA LYS A 908 -54.41 -35.50 -43.14
C LYS A 908 -53.98 -36.96 -42.96
N GLU A 909 -52.73 -37.27 -43.27
CA GLU A 909 -52.19 -38.63 -43.23
C GLU A 909 -50.65 -38.63 -43.23
N ILE A 910 -50.06 -39.79 -42.91
CA ILE A 910 -48.63 -40.06 -43.09
C ILE A 910 -48.49 -41.08 -44.21
N VAL A 911 -47.74 -40.72 -45.26
CA VAL A 911 -47.43 -41.60 -46.39
C VAL A 911 -45.98 -42.06 -46.26
N GLU A 912 -45.77 -43.37 -46.23
CA GLU A 912 -44.45 -43.98 -46.28
C GLU A 912 -44.15 -44.36 -47.73
N ASP A 913 -43.05 -43.84 -48.26
CA ASP A 913 -42.59 -44.11 -49.62
C ASP A 913 -41.15 -44.64 -49.53
N SER A 914 -40.94 -45.89 -49.96
CA SER A 914 -39.64 -46.54 -49.94
C SER A 914 -39.16 -46.75 -51.37
N ASP A 915 -38.18 -45.97 -51.79
CA ASP A 915 -37.50 -46.16 -53.06
C ASP A 915 -36.17 -46.92 -52.85
N GLN A 916 -35.56 -47.48 -53.90
CA GLN A 916 -34.39 -48.38 -53.75
C GLN A 916 -33.17 -47.73 -53.06
N GLU A 917 -33.09 -46.40 -52.98
CA GLU A 917 -31.96 -45.64 -52.42
C GLU A 917 -32.27 -44.79 -51.17
N LYS A 918 -33.54 -44.45 -50.87
CA LYS A 918 -33.90 -43.51 -49.80
C LYS A 918 -35.15 -43.94 -49.02
N GLU A 919 -35.11 -43.79 -47.69
CA GLU A 919 -36.30 -43.87 -46.84
C GLU A 919 -36.97 -42.49 -46.78
N VAL A 920 -38.23 -42.38 -47.21
CA VAL A 920 -38.98 -41.13 -47.19
C VAL A 920 -40.29 -41.32 -46.43
N LYS A 921 -40.51 -40.50 -45.39
CA LYS A 921 -41.81 -40.39 -44.71
C LYS A 921 -42.37 -38.99 -44.96
N LYS A 922 -43.58 -38.90 -45.49
CA LYS A 922 -44.25 -37.62 -45.77
C LYS A 922 -45.41 -37.45 -44.81
N LEU A 923 -45.46 -36.32 -44.12
CA LEU A 923 -46.63 -35.92 -43.35
C LEU A 923 -47.43 -34.88 -44.14
N LEU A 924 -48.67 -35.22 -44.49
CA LEU A 924 -49.59 -34.37 -45.22
C LEU A 924 -50.46 -33.59 -44.23
N PHE A 925 -50.50 -32.27 -44.37
CA PHE A 925 -51.34 -31.40 -43.55
C PHE A 925 -51.84 -30.20 -44.34
N SER A 926 -52.96 -29.61 -43.92
CA SER A 926 -53.44 -28.35 -44.49
C SER A 926 -53.37 -27.23 -43.46
N HIS A 927 -52.99 -26.03 -43.88
CA HIS A 927 -52.95 -24.84 -43.04
C HIS A 927 -53.91 -23.81 -43.61
N SER A 928 -54.90 -23.42 -42.81
CA SER A 928 -55.92 -22.46 -43.19
C SER A 928 -55.93 -21.29 -42.21
N PHE A 929 -56.15 -20.09 -42.74
CA PHE A 929 -56.31 -18.88 -41.96
C PHE A 929 -57.55 -18.15 -42.46
N ALA A 930 -58.46 -17.76 -41.56
CA ALA A 930 -59.67 -17.01 -41.87
C ALA A 930 -59.96 -16.02 -40.74
N GLN A 931 -59.88 -14.72 -41.04
CA GLN A 931 -60.16 -13.63 -40.10
C GLN A 931 -61.44 -12.89 -40.50
N GLU A 932 -62.25 -12.46 -39.52
CA GLU A 932 -63.44 -11.63 -39.77
C GLU A 932 -63.06 -10.37 -40.56
N GLY A 933 -63.69 -10.13 -41.71
CA GLY A 933 -63.38 -9.01 -42.60
C GLY A 933 -62.57 -9.33 -43.87
N SER A 934 -62.70 -10.54 -44.44
CA SER A 934 -62.37 -10.84 -45.85
C SER A 934 -60.90 -11.20 -46.18
N ARG A 935 -60.10 -11.71 -45.25
CA ARG A 935 -58.76 -12.27 -45.55
C ARG A 935 -58.69 -13.75 -45.19
N ALA A 936 -58.52 -14.60 -46.19
CA ALA A 936 -58.42 -16.03 -45.98
C ALA A 936 -57.43 -16.71 -46.94
N PHE A 937 -56.75 -17.75 -46.48
CA PHE A 937 -55.97 -18.63 -47.34
C PHE A 937 -56.04 -20.07 -46.84
N ARG A 938 -55.77 -21.02 -47.75
CA ARG A 938 -55.57 -22.43 -47.44
C ARG A 938 -54.37 -22.96 -48.22
N THR A 939 -53.43 -23.58 -47.53
CA THR A 939 -52.30 -24.31 -48.12
C THR A 939 -52.41 -25.79 -47.83
N GLU A 940 -51.94 -26.61 -48.76
CA GLU A 940 -51.74 -28.04 -48.61
C GLU A 940 -50.24 -28.28 -48.61
N ASN A 941 -49.75 -28.94 -47.57
CA ASN A 941 -48.33 -28.97 -47.27
C ASN A 941 -47.88 -30.41 -47.04
N GLU A 942 -46.63 -30.68 -47.42
CA GLU A 942 -45.96 -31.96 -47.18
C GLU A 942 -44.70 -31.69 -46.37
N LEU A 943 -44.63 -32.23 -45.16
CA LEU A 943 -43.38 -32.30 -44.41
C LEU A 943 -42.69 -33.61 -44.76
N ILE A 944 -41.65 -33.51 -45.58
CA ILE A 944 -40.87 -34.62 -46.12
C ILE A 944 -39.71 -34.89 -45.18
N VAL A 945 -39.69 -36.09 -44.61
CA VAL A 945 -38.63 -36.57 -43.71
C VAL A 945 -37.87 -37.66 -44.45
N SER A 946 -36.65 -37.35 -44.89
CA SER A 946 -35.88 -38.25 -45.76
C SER A 946 -34.55 -38.66 -45.15
N ARG A 947 -34.12 -39.88 -45.44
CA ARG A 947 -32.83 -40.43 -45.01
C ARG A 947 -32.22 -41.29 -46.11
N SER A 948 -30.96 -41.04 -46.42
CA SER A 948 -30.15 -41.94 -47.26
C SER A 948 -29.69 -43.15 -46.42
N ARG A 949 -29.70 -44.36 -47.00
CA ARG A 949 -29.22 -45.57 -46.33
C ARG A 949 -27.77 -45.38 -45.82
N GLY A 950 -27.54 -45.56 -44.52
CA GLY A 950 -26.23 -45.43 -43.86
C GLY A 950 -26.07 -44.25 -42.88
N LEU A 951 -26.96 -43.24 -42.93
CA LEU A 951 -26.93 -42.10 -42.00
C LEU A 951 -27.92 -42.30 -40.85
N SER A 952 -27.56 -42.00 -39.59
CA SER A 952 -28.45 -42.19 -38.43
C SER A 952 -29.51 -41.09 -38.24
N THR A 953 -29.53 -40.08 -39.12
CA THR A 953 -30.34 -38.87 -39.03
C THR A 953 -31.20 -38.67 -40.28
N TYR A 954 -32.41 -38.15 -40.08
CA TYR A 954 -33.33 -37.73 -41.14
C TYR A 954 -33.20 -36.22 -41.37
N SER A 955 -33.22 -35.81 -42.64
CA SER A 955 -33.38 -34.42 -43.06
C SER A 955 -34.85 -34.07 -43.22
N LEU A 956 -35.18 -32.79 -43.01
CA LEU A 956 -36.54 -32.26 -43.09
C LEU A 956 -36.65 -31.25 -44.24
N ASP A 957 -37.60 -31.49 -45.14
CA ASP A 957 -37.97 -30.55 -46.20
C ASP A 957 -39.48 -30.26 -46.12
N LEU A 958 -39.89 -29.01 -46.34
CA LEU A 958 -41.29 -28.60 -46.32
C LEU A 958 -41.72 -28.17 -47.72
N ALA A 959 -42.65 -28.91 -48.31
CA ALA A 959 -43.33 -28.53 -49.54
C ALA A 959 -44.65 -27.81 -49.21
N ILE A 960 -44.87 -26.63 -49.78
CA ILE A 960 -46.07 -25.80 -49.58
C ILE A 960 -46.76 -25.64 -50.94
N ARG A 961 -48.04 -26.02 -51.04
CA ARG A 961 -48.91 -25.78 -52.19
C ARG A 961 -50.06 -24.87 -51.77
N ILE A 962 -50.32 -23.79 -52.51
CA ILE A 962 -51.45 -22.90 -52.21
C ILE A 962 -52.71 -23.51 -52.84
N ALA A 963 -53.70 -23.85 -52.01
CA ALA A 963 -54.98 -24.42 -52.46
C ALA A 963 -56.09 -23.36 -52.60
N MET A 964 -56.05 -22.30 -51.78
CA MET A 964 -56.98 -21.17 -51.83
C MET A 964 -56.28 -19.90 -51.34
N ILE A 965 -56.51 -18.77 -52.00
CA ILE A 965 -55.99 -17.46 -51.57
C ILE A 965 -57.03 -16.36 -51.81
N TYR A 966 -57.31 -15.54 -50.80
CA TYR A 966 -58.27 -14.44 -50.87
C TYR A 966 -57.71 -13.23 -50.11
N ASN A 967 -57.48 -12.12 -50.82
CA ASN A 967 -56.86 -10.89 -50.30
C ASN A 967 -55.50 -11.09 -49.60
N TYR A 968 -54.67 -12.00 -50.13
CA TYR A 968 -53.27 -12.20 -49.74
C TYR A 968 -52.37 -12.26 -50.98
N GLU A 969 -51.13 -11.80 -50.86
CA GLU A 969 -50.10 -12.11 -51.87
C GLU A 969 -49.61 -13.56 -51.70
N PRO A 970 -49.38 -14.33 -52.79
CA PRO A 970 -48.92 -15.72 -52.72
C PRO A 970 -47.67 -15.90 -51.86
N MET A 971 -46.71 -14.98 -51.97
CA MET A 971 -45.48 -15.02 -51.17
C MET A 971 -45.75 -14.77 -49.68
N GLU A 972 -46.75 -13.98 -49.33
CA GLU A 972 -47.14 -13.74 -47.95
C GLU A 972 -47.79 -14.99 -47.33
N VAL A 973 -48.61 -15.72 -48.09
CA VAL A 973 -49.19 -17.01 -47.68
C VAL A 973 -48.12 -18.07 -47.41
N VAL A 974 -47.13 -18.18 -48.31
CA VAL A 974 -45.99 -19.09 -48.14
C VAL A 974 -45.17 -18.70 -46.92
N LYS A 975 -44.87 -17.41 -46.73
CA LYS A 975 -44.14 -16.91 -45.55
C LYS A 975 -44.90 -17.16 -44.25
N LYS A 976 -46.22 -16.99 -44.22
CA LYS A 976 -47.05 -17.27 -43.04
C LYS A 976 -47.06 -18.75 -42.70
N THR A 977 -47.26 -19.62 -43.69
CA THR A 977 -47.23 -21.08 -43.51
C THR A 977 -45.84 -21.55 -43.06
N ALA A 978 -44.78 -21.08 -43.72
CA ALA A 978 -43.41 -21.35 -43.32
C ALA A 978 -43.12 -20.84 -41.89
N SER A 979 -43.57 -19.64 -41.53
CA SER A 979 -43.39 -19.10 -40.18
C SER A 979 -44.11 -19.92 -39.12
N ALA A 980 -45.26 -20.50 -39.44
CA ALA A 980 -46.03 -21.31 -38.50
C ALA A 980 -45.34 -22.66 -38.23
N ILE A 981 -44.85 -23.33 -39.28
CA ILE A 981 -44.01 -24.54 -39.13
C ILE A 981 -42.69 -24.21 -38.43
N ARG A 982 -42.11 -23.03 -38.69
CA ARG A 982 -40.89 -22.59 -37.99
C ARG A 982 -41.09 -22.45 -36.49
N LYS A 983 -42.23 -21.90 -36.05
CA LYS A 983 -42.59 -21.83 -34.63
C LYS A 983 -42.72 -23.23 -34.02
N LEU A 984 -43.32 -24.18 -34.74
CA LEU A 984 -43.41 -25.57 -34.30
C LEU A 984 -42.04 -26.25 -34.18
N MET A 985 -41.16 -26.06 -35.17
CA MET A 985 -39.78 -26.58 -35.12
C MET A 985 -38.99 -25.96 -33.97
N LEU A 986 -39.16 -24.66 -33.70
CA LEU A 986 -38.56 -23.99 -32.56
C LEU A 986 -39.09 -24.53 -31.22
N LYS A 987 -40.41 -24.79 -31.12
CA LYS A 987 -41.00 -25.42 -29.95
C LYS A 987 -40.40 -26.79 -29.72
N TRP A 988 -40.31 -27.65 -30.76
CA TRP A 988 -39.62 -28.94 -30.69
C TRP A 988 -38.16 -28.82 -30.21
N THR A 989 -37.38 -27.86 -30.73
CA THR A 989 -35.99 -27.64 -30.26
C THR A 989 -35.91 -27.18 -28.81
N ALA A 990 -36.86 -26.35 -28.37
CA ALA A 990 -36.87 -25.76 -27.04
C ALA A 990 -37.42 -26.71 -25.97
N THR A 991 -38.26 -27.68 -26.36
CA THR A 991 -38.78 -28.72 -25.45
C THR A 991 -37.61 -29.54 -24.90
N PRO A 992 -37.41 -29.57 -23.57
CA PRO A 992 -36.40 -30.41 -22.91
C PRO A 992 -36.58 -31.88 -23.29
N SER A 993 -35.49 -32.65 -23.31
CA SER A 993 -35.54 -34.07 -23.66
C SER A 993 -36.54 -34.85 -22.78
N SER A 994 -36.67 -34.47 -21.50
CA SER A 994 -37.66 -35.02 -20.56
C SER A 994 -39.12 -34.81 -20.97
N GLU A 995 -39.47 -33.70 -21.63
CA GLU A 995 -40.83 -33.43 -22.14
C GLU A 995 -41.07 -34.08 -23.51
N ARG A 996 -40.03 -34.24 -24.35
CA ARG A 996 -40.14 -34.90 -25.68
C ARG A 996 -40.56 -36.37 -25.57
N TRP A 997 -40.33 -37.01 -24.42
CA TRP A 997 -40.65 -38.41 -24.17
C TRP A 997 -41.97 -38.63 -23.40
N GLY A 998 -42.65 -37.58 -22.93
CA GLY A 998 -43.93 -37.65 -22.22
C GLY A 998 -43.82 -38.16 -20.77
N GLN A 999 -44.76 -37.75 -19.91
CA GLN A 999 -44.79 -38.05 -18.46
C GLN A 999 -45.26 -39.49 -18.10
N GLN A 1000 -45.61 -40.32 -19.09
CA GLN A 1000 -46.03 -41.72 -18.91
C GLN A 1000 -45.18 -42.68 -19.77
N ALA A 1001 -43.86 -42.60 -19.64
CA ALA A 1001 -42.96 -43.53 -20.32
C ALA A 1001 -42.35 -44.49 -19.29
N GLU A 1002 -42.46 -45.79 -19.57
CA GLU A 1002 -41.78 -46.87 -18.86
C GLU A 1002 -40.28 -46.56 -18.78
N LEU A 1003 -39.73 -46.51 -17.56
CA LEU A 1003 -38.30 -46.26 -17.35
C LEU A 1003 -37.49 -47.56 -17.49
N VAL A 1004 -38.00 -48.62 -16.87
CA VAL A 1004 -37.41 -49.96 -16.86
C VAL A 1004 -38.38 -50.92 -17.53
N GLN A 1005 -37.91 -51.67 -18.52
CA GLN A 1005 -38.66 -52.71 -19.20
C GLN A 1005 -37.91 -54.03 -19.06
N VAL A 1006 -38.57 -55.03 -18.48
CA VAL A 1006 -38.02 -56.38 -18.32
C VAL A 1006 -38.86 -57.32 -19.17
N GLU A 1007 -38.23 -58.00 -20.13
CA GLU A 1007 -38.91 -58.91 -21.05
C GLU A 1007 -38.31 -60.31 -21.00
N ASN A 1008 -39.12 -61.29 -20.55
CA ASN A 1008 -38.78 -62.72 -20.49
C ASN A 1008 -37.44 -63.01 -19.80
N LEU A 1009 -37.08 -62.21 -18.80
CA LEU A 1009 -35.79 -62.26 -18.12
C LEU A 1009 -35.61 -63.60 -17.38
N SER A 1010 -34.52 -64.29 -17.69
CA SER A 1010 -34.07 -65.50 -17.01
C SER A 1010 -32.62 -65.31 -16.56
N VAL A 1011 -32.30 -65.73 -15.34
CA VAL A 1011 -30.96 -65.59 -14.75
C VAL A 1011 -30.57 -66.89 -14.06
N ASP A 1012 -29.50 -67.52 -14.53
CA ASP A 1012 -28.91 -68.72 -13.95
C ASP A 1012 -27.54 -68.39 -13.36
N LEU A 1013 -27.31 -68.80 -12.11
CA LEU A 1013 -26.04 -68.66 -11.43
C LEU A 1013 -25.60 -70.04 -10.93
N HIS A 1014 -24.42 -70.50 -11.36
CA HIS A 1014 -23.83 -71.79 -11.00
C HIS A 1014 -24.78 -73.00 -11.20
N GLY A 1015 -25.55 -73.01 -12.29
CA GLY A 1015 -26.49 -74.10 -12.61
C GLY A 1015 -27.82 -74.06 -11.85
N LYS A 1016 -28.05 -73.05 -11.00
CA LYS A 1016 -29.34 -72.82 -10.33
C LYS A 1016 -30.07 -71.65 -11.00
N ALA A 1017 -31.27 -71.91 -11.52
CA ALA A 1017 -32.15 -70.89 -12.09
C ALA A 1017 -32.75 -70.03 -10.97
N LEU A 1018 -32.32 -68.77 -10.88
CA LEU A 1018 -32.77 -67.80 -9.88
C LEU A 1018 -33.97 -66.98 -10.37
N LEU A 1019 -34.07 -66.72 -11.67
CA LEU A 1019 -35.21 -66.07 -12.33
C LEU A 1019 -35.57 -66.83 -13.60
N ARG A 1020 -36.87 -66.97 -13.90
CA ARG A 1020 -37.39 -67.77 -15.01
C ARG A 1020 -38.43 -66.97 -15.79
N ARG A 1021 -38.04 -66.43 -16.94
CA ARG A 1021 -38.90 -65.73 -17.91
C ARG A 1021 -39.87 -64.72 -17.28
N ILE A 1022 -39.36 -63.85 -16.42
CA ILE A 1022 -40.18 -62.80 -15.81
C ILE A 1022 -40.30 -61.58 -16.73
N SER A 1023 -41.48 -60.96 -16.77
CA SER A 1023 -41.73 -59.75 -17.55
C SER A 1023 -42.51 -58.75 -16.71
N PHE A 1024 -42.04 -57.51 -16.64
CA PHE A 1024 -42.70 -56.39 -15.97
C PHE A 1024 -42.05 -55.06 -16.37
N ASP A 1025 -42.74 -53.98 -16.05
CA ASP A 1025 -42.32 -52.61 -16.29
C ASP A 1025 -42.33 -51.78 -14.99
N VAL A 1026 -41.49 -50.75 -14.96
CA VAL A 1026 -41.45 -49.75 -13.89
C VAL A 1026 -41.55 -48.36 -14.51
N MET A 1027 -42.53 -47.59 -14.06
CA MET A 1027 -42.83 -46.25 -14.55
C MET A 1027 -41.85 -45.21 -13.99
N ARG A 1028 -41.70 -44.10 -14.71
CA ARG A 1028 -40.93 -42.95 -14.22
C ARG A 1028 -41.55 -42.40 -12.92
N GLY A 1029 -40.73 -42.19 -11.89
CA GLY A 1029 -41.16 -41.70 -10.57
C GLY A 1029 -41.84 -42.73 -9.67
N GLU A 1030 -41.97 -44.00 -10.10
CA GLU A 1030 -42.55 -45.09 -9.31
C GLU A 1030 -41.53 -45.70 -8.33
N ILE A 1031 -42.00 -46.16 -7.17
CA ILE A 1031 -41.27 -47.06 -6.26
C ILE A 1031 -41.80 -48.49 -6.42
N MET A 1032 -41.00 -49.36 -7.04
CA MET A 1032 -41.30 -50.79 -7.19
C MET A 1032 -40.56 -51.60 -6.12
N GLY A 1033 -41.32 -52.23 -5.23
CA GLY A 1033 -40.84 -53.21 -4.27
C GLY A 1033 -40.69 -54.60 -4.90
N VAL A 1034 -39.67 -55.36 -4.51
CA VAL A 1034 -39.51 -56.77 -4.94
C VAL A 1034 -39.35 -57.65 -3.71
N ALA A 1035 -40.23 -58.61 -3.50
CA ALA A 1035 -40.16 -59.59 -2.41
C ALA A 1035 -40.10 -61.04 -2.94
N GLY A 1036 -39.59 -61.97 -2.11
CA GLY A 1036 -39.47 -63.39 -2.47
C GLY A 1036 -38.09 -63.86 -2.96
N GLU A 1037 -38.03 -64.95 -3.73
CA GLU A 1037 -36.77 -65.60 -4.17
C GLU A 1037 -36.29 -65.06 -5.53
N GLY A 1038 -35.03 -64.59 -5.60
CA GLY A 1038 -34.42 -64.04 -6.82
C GLY A 1038 -34.25 -62.52 -6.87
N ARG A 1039 -34.59 -61.79 -5.80
CA ARG A 1039 -34.55 -60.31 -5.70
C ARG A 1039 -33.19 -59.71 -6.03
N ARG A 1040 -32.12 -60.22 -5.42
CA ARG A 1040 -30.75 -59.76 -5.68
C ARG A 1040 -30.36 -59.98 -7.14
N ALA A 1041 -30.71 -61.14 -7.70
CA ALA A 1041 -30.45 -61.45 -9.11
C ALA A 1041 -31.19 -60.47 -10.04
N LEU A 1042 -32.41 -60.07 -9.69
CA LEU A 1042 -33.19 -59.08 -10.44
C LEU A 1042 -32.56 -57.69 -10.37
N ILE A 1043 -32.20 -57.21 -9.17
CA ILE A 1043 -31.52 -55.91 -8.98
C ILE A 1043 -30.22 -55.85 -9.79
N LEU A 1044 -29.40 -56.90 -9.72
CA LEU A 1044 -28.12 -56.98 -10.46
C LEU A 1044 -28.31 -57.07 -11.97
N ALA A 1045 -29.39 -57.71 -12.45
CA ALA A 1045 -29.72 -57.75 -13.87
C ALA A 1045 -30.18 -56.38 -14.39
N ILE A 1046 -31.00 -55.66 -13.63
CA ILE A 1046 -31.40 -54.28 -13.97
C ILE A 1046 -30.20 -53.33 -13.95
N ALA A 1047 -29.28 -53.51 -12.99
CA ALA A 1047 -28.03 -52.74 -12.93
C ALA A 1047 -27.04 -53.05 -14.08
N GLY A 1048 -27.30 -54.09 -14.89
CA GLY A 1048 -26.38 -54.55 -15.94
C GLY A 1048 -25.12 -55.26 -15.40
N VAL A 1049 -25.10 -55.60 -14.10
CA VAL A 1049 -23.98 -56.27 -13.42
C VAL A 1049 -24.03 -57.78 -13.66
N CYS A 1050 -25.23 -58.37 -13.69
CA CYS A 1050 -25.44 -59.78 -14.00
C CYS A 1050 -25.90 -59.95 -15.45
N LYS A 1051 -25.36 -60.95 -16.16
CA LYS A 1051 -25.77 -61.29 -17.53
C LYS A 1051 -27.08 -62.08 -17.51
N PRO A 1052 -28.12 -61.66 -18.24
CA PRO A 1052 -29.29 -62.51 -18.49
C PRO A 1052 -28.91 -63.83 -19.19
N SER A 1053 -29.41 -64.96 -18.69
CA SER A 1053 -29.38 -66.25 -19.40
C SER A 1053 -30.40 -66.30 -20.57
N GLY A 1054 -31.41 -65.43 -20.53
CA GLY A 1054 -32.41 -65.24 -21.58
C GLY A 1054 -33.27 -64.01 -21.29
N GLY A 1055 -33.94 -63.46 -22.32
CA GLY A 1055 -34.68 -62.21 -22.22
C GLY A 1055 -33.80 -60.97 -22.28
N SER A 1056 -34.37 -59.79 -22.01
CA SER A 1056 -33.65 -58.52 -21.99
C SER A 1056 -34.14 -57.58 -20.89
N VAL A 1057 -33.29 -56.63 -20.49
CA VAL A 1057 -33.64 -55.53 -19.59
C VAL A 1057 -33.24 -54.23 -20.24
N LEU A 1058 -34.19 -53.33 -20.41
CA LEU A 1058 -33.99 -52.01 -20.99
C LEU A 1058 -34.21 -50.93 -19.93
N VAL A 1059 -33.27 -50.00 -19.81
CA VAL A 1059 -33.43 -48.76 -19.03
C VAL A 1059 -33.29 -47.60 -20.00
N HIS A 1060 -34.30 -46.72 -20.07
CA HIS A 1060 -34.39 -45.70 -21.14
C HIS A 1060 -34.38 -46.27 -22.57
N GLY A 1061 -34.90 -47.49 -22.77
CA GLY A 1061 -34.83 -48.19 -24.05
C GLY A 1061 -33.42 -48.66 -24.43
N ILE A 1062 -32.46 -48.64 -23.50
CA ILE A 1062 -31.08 -49.10 -23.68
C ILE A 1062 -30.89 -50.41 -22.92
N ASP A 1063 -30.38 -51.44 -23.60
CA ASP A 1063 -30.05 -52.73 -22.98
C ASP A 1063 -28.96 -52.58 -21.90
N THR A 1064 -29.31 -52.96 -20.67
CA THR A 1064 -28.50 -52.69 -19.47
C THR A 1064 -27.18 -53.45 -19.47
N TYR A 1065 -27.11 -54.63 -20.09
CA TYR A 1065 -25.89 -55.45 -20.12
C TYR A 1065 -24.97 -55.06 -21.28
N SER A 1066 -25.53 -54.95 -22.49
CA SER A 1066 -24.79 -54.66 -23.72
C SER A 1066 -24.22 -53.24 -23.75
N ARG A 1067 -24.90 -52.30 -23.10
CA ARG A 1067 -24.49 -50.90 -22.97
C ARG A 1067 -24.38 -50.44 -21.51
N ARG A 1068 -23.83 -51.32 -20.66
CA ARG A 1068 -23.66 -51.08 -19.22
C ARG A 1068 -22.97 -49.75 -18.85
N ASN A 1069 -22.02 -49.29 -19.67
CA ASN A 1069 -21.32 -48.01 -19.42
C ASN A 1069 -22.22 -46.79 -19.69
N ASP A 1070 -23.14 -46.90 -20.65
CA ASP A 1070 -24.06 -45.82 -21.02
C ASP A 1070 -25.16 -45.70 -19.96
N VAL A 1071 -25.67 -46.84 -19.48
CA VAL A 1071 -26.74 -46.91 -18.48
C VAL A 1071 -26.23 -46.70 -17.05
N GLY A 1072 -25.02 -47.16 -16.71
CA GLY A 1072 -24.49 -47.11 -15.34
C GLY A 1072 -24.37 -45.70 -14.75
N LYS A 1073 -24.26 -44.66 -15.59
CA LYS A 1073 -24.25 -43.26 -15.14
C LYS A 1073 -25.62 -42.72 -14.74
N THR A 1074 -26.68 -43.43 -15.10
CA THR A 1074 -28.08 -43.07 -14.82
C THR A 1074 -28.69 -43.85 -13.66
N ILE A 1075 -27.95 -44.83 -13.13
CA ILE A 1075 -28.37 -45.73 -12.05
C ILE A 1075 -27.55 -45.46 -10.78
N GLY A 1076 -28.22 -45.24 -9.66
CA GLY A 1076 -27.63 -45.33 -8.33
C GLY A 1076 -27.87 -46.73 -7.76
N LEU A 1077 -26.81 -47.42 -7.33
CA LEU A 1077 -26.90 -48.80 -6.86
C LEU A 1077 -26.48 -48.89 -5.39
N PHE A 1078 -27.34 -49.44 -4.56
CA PHE A 1078 -27.08 -49.83 -3.18
C PHE A 1078 -27.24 -51.35 -3.07
N LEU A 1079 -26.14 -52.04 -2.76
CA LEU A 1079 -26.14 -53.47 -2.44
C LEU A 1079 -25.96 -53.66 -0.93
N GLN A 1080 -26.40 -54.79 -0.39
CA GLN A 1080 -26.27 -55.07 1.04
C GLN A 1080 -24.80 -55.08 1.51
N ASP A 1081 -23.88 -55.45 0.62
CA ASP A 1081 -22.42 -55.48 0.88
C ASP A 1081 -21.73 -54.12 0.63
N THR A 1082 -22.49 -53.03 0.44
CA THR A 1082 -21.93 -51.68 0.25
C THR A 1082 -21.44 -51.14 1.59
N GLU A 1083 -20.13 -50.97 1.74
CA GLU A 1083 -19.52 -50.46 2.98
C GLU A 1083 -19.26 -48.95 2.92
N LEU A 1084 -19.56 -48.28 4.03
CA LEU A 1084 -19.12 -46.91 4.31
C LEU A 1084 -17.74 -46.96 4.98
N TYR A 1085 -16.89 -45.95 4.74
CA TYR A 1085 -15.66 -45.82 5.50
C TYR A 1085 -16.00 -45.47 6.95
N GLU A 1086 -15.88 -46.44 7.86
CA GLU A 1086 -16.36 -46.33 9.24
C GLU A 1086 -15.65 -45.27 10.08
N ASP A 1087 -14.40 -44.94 9.72
CA ASP A 1087 -13.59 -43.93 10.38
C ASP A 1087 -13.87 -42.48 9.94
N LEU A 1088 -14.56 -42.32 8.83
CA LEU A 1088 -14.94 -41.02 8.27
C LEU A 1088 -16.34 -40.62 8.73
N THR A 1089 -16.69 -39.35 8.59
CA THR A 1089 -18.07 -38.87 8.82
C THR A 1089 -18.94 -39.04 7.56
N PRO A 1090 -20.29 -38.92 7.63
CA PRO A 1090 -21.15 -38.88 6.44
C PRO A 1090 -20.70 -37.82 5.44
N LYS A 1091 -20.36 -36.62 5.92
CA LYS A 1091 -19.89 -35.52 5.08
C LYS A 1091 -18.59 -35.88 4.36
N GLU A 1092 -17.65 -36.51 5.04
CA GLU A 1092 -16.38 -36.93 4.46
C GLU A 1092 -16.55 -38.08 3.46
N ASN A 1093 -17.38 -39.08 3.78
CA ASN A 1093 -17.73 -40.18 2.86
C ASN A 1093 -18.36 -39.65 1.56
N LEU A 1094 -19.36 -38.77 1.67
CA LEU A 1094 -20.05 -38.19 0.52
C LEU A 1094 -19.15 -37.25 -0.28
N ARG A 1095 -18.31 -36.45 0.40
CA ARG A 1095 -17.34 -35.55 -0.24
C ARG A 1095 -16.27 -36.34 -0.99
N PHE A 1096 -15.80 -37.45 -0.43
CA PHE A 1096 -14.86 -38.34 -1.10
C PHE A 1096 -15.47 -38.88 -2.40
N LEU A 1097 -16.71 -39.40 -2.33
CA LEU A 1097 -17.42 -39.90 -3.50
C LEU A 1097 -17.72 -38.80 -4.53
N ALA A 1098 -18.20 -37.63 -4.11
CA ALA A 1098 -18.48 -36.50 -5.01
C ALA A 1098 -17.23 -36.01 -5.74
N LYS A 1099 -16.06 -36.04 -5.08
CA LYS A 1099 -14.77 -35.72 -5.72
C LYS A 1099 -14.32 -36.82 -6.68
N LEU A 1100 -14.52 -38.08 -6.33
CA LEU A 1100 -14.23 -39.23 -7.21
C LEU A 1100 -15.06 -39.15 -8.51
N GLU A 1101 -16.33 -38.76 -8.38
CA GLU A 1101 -17.28 -38.54 -9.47
C GLU A 1101 -17.10 -37.18 -10.21
N GLY A 1102 -16.07 -36.41 -9.86
CA GLY A 1102 -15.70 -35.18 -10.57
C GLY A 1102 -16.68 -34.01 -10.40
N LYS A 1103 -17.41 -33.92 -9.28
CA LYS A 1103 -18.31 -32.79 -8.99
C LYS A 1103 -17.51 -31.55 -8.58
N GLY A 1104 -17.57 -30.49 -9.39
CA GLY A 1104 -16.79 -29.25 -9.19
C GLY A 1104 -17.13 -28.44 -7.93
N ASP A 1105 -18.38 -28.53 -7.47
CA ASP A 1105 -18.86 -27.93 -6.22
C ASP A 1105 -19.31 -29.03 -5.23
N ALA A 1106 -18.35 -29.90 -4.88
CA ALA A 1106 -18.62 -31.06 -4.04
C ALA A 1106 -19.15 -30.68 -2.65
N ASP A 1107 -18.76 -29.52 -2.10
CA ASP A 1107 -19.11 -29.14 -0.74
C ASP A 1107 -20.58 -28.69 -0.63
N ASN A 1108 -21.04 -27.84 -1.55
CA ASN A 1108 -22.46 -27.43 -1.56
C ASN A 1108 -23.37 -28.60 -1.96
N LEU A 1109 -22.93 -29.45 -2.89
CA LEU A 1109 -23.68 -30.65 -3.26
C LEU A 1109 -23.82 -31.62 -2.08
N VAL A 1110 -22.75 -31.83 -1.30
CA VAL A 1110 -22.79 -32.70 -0.12
C VAL A 1110 -23.70 -32.11 0.96
N GLU A 1111 -23.67 -30.80 1.19
CA GLU A 1111 -24.61 -30.15 2.11
C GLU A 1111 -26.08 -30.33 1.66
N GLU A 1112 -26.37 -30.13 0.37
CA GLU A 1112 -27.70 -30.36 -0.20
C GLU A 1112 -28.17 -31.82 0.05
N ILE A 1113 -27.29 -32.80 -0.19
CA ILE A 1113 -27.62 -34.22 -0.04
C ILE A 1113 -27.79 -34.61 1.43
N LEU A 1114 -26.94 -34.11 2.33
CA LEU A 1114 -27.06 -34.35 3.77
C LEU A 1114 -28.39 -33.84 4.32
N GLU A 1115 -28.84 -32.68 3.82
CA GLU A 1115 -30.12 -32.09 4.16
C GLU A 1115 -31.29 -32.90 3.59
N LYS A 1116 -31.24 -33.25 2.30
CA LYS A 1116 -32.26 -34.07 1.62
C LYS A 1116 -32.44 -35.45 2.25
N CYS A 1117 -31.36 -36.10 2.65
CA CYS A 1117 -31.41 -37.43 3.29
C CYS A 1117 -31.72 -37.38 4.79
N GLY A 1118 -31.89 -36.18 5.37
CA GLY A 1118 -32.24 -35.99 6.79
C GLY A 1118 -31.12 -36.37 7.76
N ILE A 1119 -29.86 -36.34 7.33
CA ILE A 1119 -28.69 -36.75 8.12
C ILE A 1119 -27.72 -35.61 8.44
N LYS A 1120 -28.08 -34.37 8.09
CA LYS A 1120 -27.26 -33.17 8.34
C LYS A 1120 -26.83 -33.00 9.80
N GLN A 1121 -27.70 -33.30 10.75
CA GLN A 1121 -27.38 -33.22 12.18
C GLN A 1121 -26.30 -34.22 12.65
N TYR A 1122 -26.03 -35.25 11.85
CA TYR A 1122 -25.01 -36.27 12.09
C TYR A 1122 -23.82 -36.13 11.12
N ALA A 1123 -23.74 -35.03 10.36
CA ALA A 1123 -22.77 -34.85 9.27
C ALA A 1123 -21.31 -34.97 9.71
N ASP A 1124 -21.01 -34.59 10.95
CA ASP A 1124 -19.67 -34.57 11.53
C ASP A 1124 -19.43 -35.72 12.55
N GLU A 1125 -20.39 -36.64 12.72
CA GLU A 1125 -20.23 -37.82 13.56
C GLU A 1125 -19.61 -38.97 12.75
N LYS A 1126 -18.69 -39.73 13.34
CA LYS A 1126 -18.08 -40.89 12.65
C LYS A 1126 -19.15 -41.93 12.31
N ILE A 1127 -19.06 -42.53 11.13
CA ILE A 1127 -19.98 -43.58 10.69
C ILE A 1127 -20.08 -44.71 11.72
N SER A 1128 -18.96 -45.11 12.35
CA SER A 1128 -18.94 -46.16 13.39
C SER A 1128 -19.89 -45.89 14.57
N ASN A 1129 -20.20 -44.63 14.89
CA ASN A 1129 -21.08 -44.24 16.00
C ASN A 1129 -22.55 -44.06 15.60
N LEU A 1130 -22.87 -44.07 14.30
CA LEU A 1130 -24.23 -43.84 13.83
C LEU A 1130 -25.15 -45.03 14.11
N SER A 1131 -26.43 -44.71 14.38
CA SER A 1131 -27.50 -45.70 14.37
C SER A 1131 -27.59 -46.40 13.01
N LYS A 1132 -28.13 -47.61 12.99
CA LYS A 1132 -28.26 -48.41 11.76
C LYS A 1132 -29.13 -47.71 10.71
N GLU A 1133 -30.18 -47.00 11.13
CA GLU A 1133 -31.00 -46.16 10.24
C GLU A 1133 -30.17 -45.07 9.56
N ASN A 1134 -29.35 -44.35 10.32
CA ASN A 1134 -28.53 -43.25 9.78
C ASN A 1134 -27.40 -43.75 8.88
N LYS A 1135 -26.85 -44.94 9.15
CA LYS A 1135 -25.94 -45.63 8.22
C LYS A 1135 -26.64 -45.91 6.88
N ILE A 1136 -27.86 -46.45 6.90
CA ILE A 1136 -28.65 -46.72 5.70
C ILE A 1136 -29.01 -45.43 4.94
N ARG A 1137 -29.42 -44.37 5.64
CA ARG A 1137 -29.65 -43.05 5.02
C ARG A 1137 -28.39 -42.49 4.35
N THR A 1138 -27.22 -42.71 4.96
CA THR A 1138 -25.93 -42.28 4.38
C THR A 1138 -25.55 -43.12 3.16
N MET A 1139 -25.84 -44.42 3.14
CA MET A 1139 -25.64 -45.27 1.96
C MET A 1139 -26.59 -44.88 0.81
N ILE A 1140 -27.86 -44.57 1.12
CA ILE A 1140 -28.79 -44.00 0.14
C ILE A 1140 -28.26 -42.66 -0.39
N ALA A 1141 -27.76 -41.79 0.49
CA ALA A 1141 -27.15 -40.52 0.10
C ALA A 1141 -25.99 -40.69 -0.89
N GLN A 1142 -25.14 -41.73 -0.73
CA GLN A 1142 -24.06 -42.03 -1.69
C GLN A 1142 -24.61 -42.32 -3.10
N THR A 1143 -25.71 -43.06 -3.21
CA THR A 1143 -26.32 -43.37 -4.51
C THR A 1143 -26.90 -42.12 -5.21
N VAL A 1144 -27.27 -41.10 -4.44
CA VAL A 1144 -27.90 -39.86 -4.92
C VAL A 1144 -26.88 -38.81 -5.40
N VAL A 1145 -25.59 -38.95 -5.06
CA VAL A 1145 -24.51 -37.99 -5.43
C VAL A 1145 -24.48 -37.67 -6.92
N ASN A 1146 -24.80 -38.65 -7.77
CA ASN A 1146 -24.81 -38.48 -9.22
C ASN A 1146 -26.14 -38.01 -9.82
N LYS A 1147 -27.15 -37.72 -8.98
CA LYS A 1147 -28.54 -37.40 -9.38
C LYS A 1147 -29.07 -38.44 -10.39
N PRO A 1148 -29.06 -39.74 -10.03
CA PRO A 1148 -29.50 -40.80 -10.94
C PRO A 1148 -31.00 -40.68 -11.23
N GLN A 1149 -31.42 -41.23 -12.37
CA GLN A 1149 -32.84 -41.31 -12.73
C GLN A 1149 -33.49 -42.59 -12.16
N LEU A 1150 -32.68 -43.62 -11.91
CA LEU A 1150 -33.09 -44.90 -11.32
C LEU A 1150 -32.25 -45.22 -10.10
N LEU A 1151 -32.88 -45.49 -8.96
CA LEU A 1151 -32.24 -46.02 -7.75
C LEU A 1151 -32.57 -47.51 -7.59
N LEU A 1152 -31.55 -48.33 -7.41
CA LEU A 1152 -31.67 -49.76 -7.16
C LEU A 1152 -31.16 -50.06 -5.75
N LEU A 1153 -32.05 -50.50 -4.85
CA LEU A 1153 -31.75 -50.65 -3.43
C LEU A 1153 -31.98 -52.09 -2.95
N GLU A 1154 -30.93 -52.79 -2.59
CA GLU A 1154 -31.04 -54.14 -2.05
C GLU A 1154 -31.34 -54.12 -0.55
N ASP A 1155 -32.52 -54.63 -0.18
CA ASP A 1155 -32.95 -54.90 1.19
C ASP A 1155 -32.75 -53.71 2.17
N PRO A 1156 -33.12 -52.45 1.81
CA PRO A 1156 -32.80 -51.24 2.58
C PRO A 1156 -33.51 -51.14 3.93
N PHE A 1157 -34.48 -52.00 4.20
CA PHE A 1157 -35.21 -52.05 5.46
C PHE A 1157 -34.65 -53.10 6.45
N THR A 1158 -33.63 -53.87 6.05
CA THR A 1158 -33.20 -55.06 6.78
C THR A 1158 -32.65 -54.75 8.17
N GLY A 1159 -33.35 -55.28 9.18
CA GLY A 1159 -32.98 -55.19 10.60
C GLY A 1159 -33.03 -53.78 11.15
N LEU A 1160 -33.91 -52.95 10.59
CA LEU A 1160 -34.44 -51.73 11.21
C LEU A 1160 -35.66 -52.06 12.07
N LYS A 1161 -35.89 -51.28 13.13
CA LYS A 1161 -37.16 -51.32 13.88
C LYS A 1161 -38.27 -50.65 13.07
N GLU A 1162 -39.54 -50.89 13.43
CA GLU A 1162 -40.69 -50.38 12.66
C GLU A 1162 -40.68 -48.85 12.44
N LEU A 1163 -40.33 -48.06 13.47
CA LEU A 1163 -40.22 -46.61 13.35
C LEU A 1163 -39.04 -46.17 12.44
N GLU A 1164 -37.91 -46.87 12.52
CA GLU A 1164 -36.72 -46.59 11.71
C GLU A 1164 -36.97 -46.95 10.23
N ALA A 1165 -37.67 -48.06 9.97
CA ALA A 1165 -38.10 -48.46 8.64
C ALA A 1165 -39.10 -47.45 8.03
N LYS A 1166 -40.02 -46.89 8.85
CA LYS A 1166 -40.89 -45.78 8.43
C LYS A 1166 -40.08 -44.55 8.04
N GLY A 1167 -39.03 -44.22 8.80
CA GLY A 1167 -38.12 -43.13 8.48
C GLY A 1167 -37.44 -43.28 7.12
N VAL A 1168 -36.91 -44.47 6.82
CA VAL A 1168 -36.29 -44.77 5.51
C VAL A 1168 -37.35 -44.81 4.39
N GLY A 1169 -38.53 -45.36 4.65
CA GLY A 1169 -39.62 -45.42 3.67
C GLY A 1169 -40.11 -44.02 3.25
N MET A 1170 -40.22 -43.10 4.20
CA MET A 1170 -40.54 -41.69 3.92
C MET A 1170 -39.46 -41.00 3.09
N LEU A 1171 -38.18 -41.29 3.35
CA LEU A 1171 -37.07 -40.78 2.53
C LEU A 1171 -37.18 -41.26 1.07
N LEU A 1172 -37.47 -42.55 0.85
CA LEU A 1172 -37.65 -43.07 -0.51
C LEU A 1172 -38.83 -42.41 -1.23
N ARG A 1173 -39.97 -42.24 -0.54
CA ARG A 1173 -41.12 -41.48 -1.09
C ARG A 1173 -40.75 -40.04 -1.42
N GLN A 1174 -39.95 -39.38 -0.60
CA GLN A 1174 -39.49 -38.03 -0.86
C GLN A 1174 -38.64 -37.96 -2.14
N LEU A 1175 -37.64 -38.85 -2.27
CA LEU A 1175 -36.77 -38.92 -3.45
C LEU A 1175 -37.55 -39.25 -4.73
N SER A 1176 -38.60 -40.07 -4.65
CA SER A 1176 -39.45 -40.39 -5.79
C SER A 1176 -40.40 -39.25 -6.17
N LYS A 1177 -41.22 -38.74 -5.24
CA LYS A 1177 -42.28 -37.77 -5.55
C LYS A 1177 -41.76 -36.36 -5.79
N PHE A 1178 -40.73 -35.92 -5.04
CA PHE A 1178 -40.22 -34.55 -5.13
C PHE A 1178 -38.97 -34.42 -6.02
N ASP A 1179 -38.05 -35.38 -5.95
CA ASP A 1179 -36.84 -35.37 -6.80
C ASP A 1179 -37.02 -36.14 -8.12
N GLY A 1180 -38.19 -36.75 -8.35
CA GLY A 1180 -38.57 -37.39 -9.61
C GLY A 1180 -37.83 -38.70 -9.92
N MET A 1181 -37.19 -39.32 -8.93
CA MET A 1181 -36.41 -40.55 -9.10
C MET A 1181 -37.32 -41.77 -9.15
N THR A 1182 -37.05 -42.71 -10.06
CA THR A 1182 -37.65 -44.05 -9.98
C THR A 1182 -36.83 -44.92 -9.05
N ILE A 1183 -37.48 -45.72 -8.23
CA ILE A 1183 -36.81 -46.56 -7.23
C ILE A 1183 -37.26 -48.01 -7.41
N VAL A 1184 -36.32 -48.95 -7.46
CA VAL A 1184 -36.60 -50.38 -7.32
C VAL A 1184 -35.88 -50.86 -6.07
N CYS A 1185 -36.62 -51.35 -5.08
CA CYS A 1185 -36.04 -51.84 -3.83
C CYS A 1185 -36.50 -53.26 -3.49
N SER A 1186 -35.61 -54.07 -2.90
CA SER A 1186 -35.98 -55.40 -2.44
C SER A 1186 -36.32 -55.45 -0.95
N GLY A 1187 -37.11 -56.44 -0.52
CA GLY A 1187 -37.45 -56.66 0.88
C GLY A 1187 -37.64 -58.14 1.19
N LYS A 1188 -37.47 -58.52 2.47
CA LYS A 1188 -37.60 -59.91 2.92
C LYS A 1188 -39.04 -60.39 2.92
N SER A 1189 -39.98 -59.50 3.22
CA SER A 1189 -41.42 -59.74 3.21
C SER A 1189 -42.15 -58.58 2.54
N GLU A 1190 -43.40 -58.83 2.16
CA GLU A 1190 -44.33 -57.79 1.67
C GLU A 1190 -44.50 -56.67 2.70
N SER A 1191 -44.56 -57.00 4.00
CA SER A 1191 -44.72 -56.04 5.09
C SER A 1191 -43.59 -55.02 5.22
N GLU A 1192 -42.35 -55.37 4.80
CA GLU A 1192 -41.22 -54.43 4.74
C GLU A 1192 -41.36 -53.42 3.60
N LEU A 1193 -42.13 -53.77 2.56
CA LEU A 1193 -42.26 -53.01 1.31
C LEU A 1193 -43.54 -52.17 1.22
N LYS A 1194 -44.32 -52.06 2.30
CA LYS A 1194 -45.55 -51.24 2.42
C LYS A 1194 -45.44 -49.74 2.11
N PHE A 1195 -44.24 -49.28 1.75
CA PHE A 1195 -43.97 -47.90 1.35
C PHE A 1195 -43.85 -47.73 -0.17
N CYS A 1196 -43.80 -48.84 -0.91
CA CYS A 1196 -43.69 -48.88 -2.37
C CYS A 1196 -45.04 -48.59 -3.04
N ASP A 1197 -45.05 -48.11 -4.28
CA ASP A 1197 -46.29 -47.91 -5.05
C ASP A 1197 -46.81 -49.27 -5.58
N ARG A 1198 -45.88 -50.17 -5.99
CA ARG A 1198 -46.17 -51.54 -6.45
C ARG A 1198 -45.20 -52.53 -5.83
N ILE A 1199 -45.67 -53.75 -5.55
CA ILE A 1199 -44.83 -54.83 -5.01
C ILE A 1199 -44.89 -56.05 -5.95
N LEU A 1200 -43.74 -56.43 -6.49
CA LEU A 1200 -43.51 -57.64 -7.26
C LEU A 1200 -43.18 -58.81 -6.33
N LEU A 1201 -44.06 -59.80 -6.25
CA LEU A 1201 -43.83 -61.03 -5.49
C LEU A 1201 -43.25 -62.13 -6.39
N LEU A 1202 -42.05 -62.61 -6.02
CA LEU A 1202 -41.33 -63.68 -6.71
C LEU A 1202 -41.38 -64.99 -5.93
N LYS A 1203 -41.80 -66.07 -6.57
CA LYS A 1203 -41.83 -67.41 -5.99
C LYS A 1203 -41.19 -68.42 -6.93
N ASN A 1204 -40.18 -69.16 -6.43
CA ASN A 1204 -39.39 -70.08 -7.25
C ASN A 1204 -38.80 -69.44 -8.53
N GLY A 1205 -38.47 -68.15 -8.48
CA GLY A 1205 -37.94 -67.37 -9.61
C GLY A 1205 -38.97 -66.94 -10.67
N LEU A 1206 -40.27 -67.11 -10.42
CA LEU A 1206 -41.37 -66.65 -11.29
C LEU A 1206 -42.14 -65.50 -10.62
N VAL A 1207 -42.81 -64.67 -11.42
CA VAL A 1207 -43.76 -63.66 -10.90
C VAL A 1207 -45.01 -64.38 -10.41
N GLU A 1208 -45.27 -64.35 -9.10
CA GLU A 1208 -46.49 -64.91 -8.51
C GLU A 1208 -47.65 -63.91 -8.65
N LYS A 1209 -47.40 -62.64 -8.29
CA LYS A 1209 -48.36 -61.54 -8.41
C LYS A 1209 -47.65 -60.18 -8.33
N ILE A 1210 -48.26 -59.15 -8.91
CA ILE A 1210 -47.93 -57.75 -8.66
C ILE A 1210 -49.07 -57.15 -7.83
N ILE A 1211 -48.73 -56.58 -6.68
CA ILE A 1211 -49.67 -55.92 -5.77
C ILE A 1211 -49.59 -54.43 -6.03
N GLU A 1212 -50.73 -53.80 -6.33
CA GLU A 1212 -50.87 -52.36 -6.43
C GLU A 1212 -51.48 -51.86 -5.12
N GLU A 1213 -50.76 -51.05 -4.36
CA GLU A 1213 -51.27 -50.53 -3.09
C GLU A 1213 -52.11 -49.28 -3.39
N ARG A 1214 -53.44 -49.37 -3.26
CA ARG A 1214 -54.31 -48.19 -3.26
C ARG A 1214 -54.28 -47.54 -1.89
N GLU A 1215 -53.98 -46.25 -1.87
CA GLU A 1215 -54.04 -45.36 -0.70
C GLU A 1215 -55.21 -45.71 0.24
N ASN A 1216 -54.88 -46.09 1.47
CA ASN A 1216 -55.69 -45.80 2.64
C ASN A 1216 -54.76 -45.25 3.72
N GLU A 1217 -55.08 -44.01 4.12
CA GLU A 1217 -54.46 -43.10 5.11
C GLU A 1217 -53.29 -42.21 4.67
#